data_AF-A0A948Z1H9-F1
#
_entry.id   AF-A0A948Z1H9-F1
#
_cell.length_a   1.000
_cell.length_b   1.000
_cell.length_c   1.000
_cell.angle_alpha   90.00
_cell.angle_beta   90.00
_cell.angle_gamma   90.00
#
_symmetry.space_group_name_H-M   'P 1'
#
loop_
_entity.id
_entity.type
_entity.pdbx_description
1 polymer ?
#
loop_
_entity_poly.entity_id
_entity_poly.type
_entity_poly.pdbx_seq_one_letter_code
_entity_poly.pdbx_strand_id
1 'polypeptide(L)'
;MKSGSNLERVLRAGEFAVTGELGPPKNGNPEVVREKARLLKGHVDAVNITDCQTAIVRMSSIAAGLITQNEGVEPVIQMTCRDRNRIGMQSDILGAQALGLKNLLCLTGDHQKFGNHPGSKGVFDMDSIQMLGMVKAMRDEKQFQCGEEIKSNEPRFFLGAAANPFAHPFEYRAVRLGKKVAAGADFIQTQIIYNVERFAKFMEMVRDLGLDEKVFILAGVTPPKSLGMARYMKSSVPGMDVTDDVIRRMQDAKDKQEEGINICVDIIRQVKEIKGVAGVHVMAIEWESAVPEILKRAGLLPRPSIFGEAVAEGVTPEKETQESIHIQAVDMEKLLVKARAEAAEIVATARREAESLMVKAQAAKLGIGGAQVVVADTKTTGTSVPTGEIDDAGEHEMNEKERIMALEAMNHGLSALKKAYGLSDEQFEAITNFAGAHAILNREPQKSVVASAPVAPEAAPAAAPVAAPTPKVDTAAEDAAKAAAEAKVKAEAKAAADAAGQAKAQEAVQQAAQEKSAAEAKIKADAEAKAAAEAKAKTEEEAKAKAAAEAAAQVTAPTAGADFGVSSLALEKTTLAERASQVDEKSYKEKYTGVIRETVLGNGDHTITVGGSASMPFHLFEGIHPHKALIAMDVLDARPDDWPETLAQHFTDVMDNPVAWAQKCIKEYGAEAINISLVSTDPNGMNRSASDASKIAAQIIEAVEVPIIVWGCGNNEKDTETLRDLTSVIGNKKVCLAPLEDANYRAVGATAMAFQHAIVAASPIDVNLAKQLNILLQNLGVSLETVLMDPSVGALGYGIEYTYSVMERIRMAALIQQDEKLQVPIICNLGREVWKAKETKLPTDTMIGDQEKRGIMMEALTASCMLMAGGEVLIMRHPKAVAMTKALINGLMG
;
A
#
# COMPACT_ATOMS: atom_id res chain seq x y z
N MET A 1 13.31 1.92 -36.09
CA MET A 1 12.13 1.41 -35.35
C MET A 1 12.59 0.96 -33.98
N LYS A 2 11.78 1.17 -32.95
CA LYS A 2 12.09 0.87 -31.56
C LYS A 2 11.90 -0.63 -31.27
N SER A 3 10.75 -1.19 -31.61
CA SER A 3 10.49 -2.64 -31.50
C SER A 3 10.39 -3.35 -32.84
N GLY A 4 10.07 -2.61 -33.91
CA GLY A 4 9.81 -3.20 -35.22
C GLY A 4 8.51 -4.01 -35.27
N SER A 5 7.54 -3.65 -34.43
CA SER A 5 6.18 -4.20 -34.44
C SER A 5 5.38 -3.72 -35.66
N ASN A 6 4.35 -4.45 -36.06
CA ASN A 6 3.41 -4.03 -37.09
C ASN A 6 2.71 -2.72 -36.71
N LEU A 7 2.27 -2.59 -35.45
CA LEU A 7 1.65 -1.36 -34.96
C LEU A 7 2.58 -0.15 -35.12
N GLU A 8 3.85 -0.28 -34.75
CA GLU A 8 4.84 0.79 -34.92
C GLU A 8 5.01 1.16 -36.40
N ARG A 9 5.05 0.17 -37.30
CA ARG A 9 5.18 0.40 -38.75
C ARG A 9 3.99 1.17 -39.32
N VAL A 10 2.77 0.75 -39.02
CA VAL A 10 1.53 1.39 -39.51
C VAL A 10 1.50 2.85 -39.06
N LEU A 11 1.71 3.10 -37.77
CA LEU A 11 1.71 4.45 -37.20
C LEU A 11 2.80 5.34 -37.81
N ARG A 12 4.03 4.83 -37.96
CA ARG A 12 5.15 5.60 -38.54
C ARG A 12 5.00 5.86 -40.04
N ALA A 13 4.27 5.01 -40.76
CA ALA A 13 3.94 5.25 -42.16
C ALA A 13 2.88 6.34 -42.36
N GLY A 14 2.29 6.85 -41.27
CA GLY A 14 1.19 7.82 -41.33
C GLY A 14 -0.16 7.20 -41.68
N GLU A 15 -0.26 5.86 -41.67
CA GLU A 15 -1.50 5.14 -41.89
C GLU A 15 -2.38 5.17 -40.64
N PHE A 16 -3.70 5.18 -40.84
CA PHE A 16 -4.65 5.23 -39.73
C PHE A 16 -4.74 3.88 -39.02
N ALA A 17 -4.12 3.75 -37.85
CA ALA A 17 -3.99 2.49 -37.13
C ALA A 17 -5.31 2.02 -36.49
N VAL A 18 -5.46 0.70 -36.39
CA VAL A 18 -6.59 0.05 -35.72
C VAL A 18 -6.06 -1.00 -34.76
N THR A 19 -6.35 -0.83 -33.48
CA THR A 19 -6.11 -1.85 -32.46
C THR A 19 -7.42 -2.45 -31.98
N GLY A 20 -7.48 -3.77 -31.81
CA GLY A 20 -8.60 -4.45 -31.15
C GLY A 20 -8.34 -4.68 -29.66
N GLU A 21 -9.33 -5.20 -28.95
CA GLU A 21 -9.18 -5.67 -27.56
C GLU A 21 -9.56 -7.15 -27.45
N LEU A 22 -8.78 -7.90 -26.66
CA LEU A 22 -9.01 -9.31 -26.32
C LEU A 22 -8.83 -9.48 -24.82
N GLY A 23 -9.94 -9.79 -24.14
CA GLY A 23 -9.96 -10.10 -22.72
C GLY A 23 -9.63 -11.58 -22.46
N PRO A 24 -8.55 -11.92 -21.73
CA PRO A 24 -8.23 -13.32 -21.41
C PRO A 24 -9.30 -14.00 -20.55
N PRO A 25 -9.45 -15.33 -20.61
CA PRO A 25 -10.47 -16.05 -19.83
C PRO A 25 -10.15 -16.08 -18.33
N LYS A 26 -11.18 -16.34 -17.50
CA LYS A 26 -11.05 -16.61 -16.05
C LYS A 26 -10.70 -18.08 -15.76
N ASN A 27 -9.94 -18.72 -16.63
CA ASN A 27 -9.49 -20.11 -16.50
C ASN A 27 -8.22 -20.30 -17.35
N GLY A 28 -7.62 -21.50 -17.27
CA GLY A 28 -6.43 -21.86 -18.03
C GLY A 28 -6.69 -22.38 -19.46
N ASN A 29 -7.90 -22.24 -20.02
CA ASN A 29 -8.21 -22.77 -21.35
C ASN A 29 -7.69 -21.84 -22.47
N PRO A 30 -6.67 -22.24 -23.25
CA PRO A 30 -6.11 -21.41 -24.31
C PRO A 30 -7.05 -21.24 -25.52
N GLU A 31 -8.02 -22.13 -25.74
CA GLU A 31 -8.90 -22.06 -26.91
C GLU A 31 -9.74 -20.78 -26.96
N VAL A 32 -10.15 -20.26 -25.80
CA VAL A 32 -10.89 -18.98 -25.73
C VAL A 32 -10.07 -17.83 -26.31
N VAL A 33 -8.75 -17.83 -26.08
CA VAL A 33 -7.85 -16.82 -26.64
C VAL A 33 -7.66 -17.04 -28.14
N ARG A 34 -7.51 -18.29 -28.59
CA ARG A 34 -7.35 -18.63 -30.02
C ARG A 34 -8.57 -18.22 -30.84
N GLU A 35 -9.77 -18.54 -30.37
CA GLU A 35 -11.02 -18.17 -31.04
C GLU A 35 -11.14 -16.65 -31.20
N LYS A 36 -10.89 -15.89 -30.13
CA LYS A 36 -10.91 -14.42 -30.18
C LYS A 36 -9.84 -13.85 -31.10
N ALA A 37 -8.62 -14.40 -31.08
CA ALA A 37 -7.54 -13.99 -31.98
C ALA A 37 -7.92 -14.21 -33.46
N ARG A 38 -8.50 -15.37 -33.80
CA ARG A 38 -8.95 -15.69 -35.16
C ARG A 38 -10.02 -14.73 -35.69
N LEU A 39 -10.92 -14.26 -34.84
CA LEU A 39 -11.93 -13.24 -35.21
C LEU A 39 -11.28 -11.90 -35.59
N LEU A 40 -10.17 -11.54 -34.93
CA LEU A 40 -9.48 -10.26 -35.13
C LEU A 40 -8.41 -10.31 -36.22
N LYS A 41 -7.91 -11.50 -36.56
CA LYS A 41 -6.88 -11.71 -37.58
C LYS A 41 -7.27 -11.08 -38.92
N GLY A 42 -6.37 -10.28 -39.48
CA GLY A 42 -6.59 -9.57 -40.76
C GLY A 42 -7.48 -8.33 -40.67
N HIS A 43 -8.08 -8.06 -39.51
CA HIS A 43 -8.97 -6.91 -39.30
C HIS A 43 -8.32 -5.80 -38.47
N VAL A 44 -7.33 -6.12 -37.62
CA VAL A 44 -6.63 -5.15 -36.76
C VAL A 44 -5.12 -5.21 -36.98
N ASP A 45 -4.41 -4.12 -36.70
CA ASP A 45 -2.96 -4.03 -36.85
C ASP A 45 -2.23 -4.61 -35.62
N ALA A 46 -2.87 -4.54 -34.46
CA ALA A 46 -2.49 -5.23 -33.23
C ALA A 46 -3.70 -5.38 -32.29
N VAL A 47 -3.59 -6.20 -31.26
CA VAL A 47 -4.67 -6.44 -30.28
C VAL A 47 -4.18 -6.27 -28.85
N ASN A 48 -4.90 -5.46 -28.08
CA ASN A 48 -4.67 -5.33 -26.65
C ASN A 48 -5.04 -6.61 -25.93
N ILE A 49 -4.09 -7.15 -25.16
CA ILE A 49 -4.34 -8.26 -24.25
C ILE A 49 -4.42 -7.70 -22.84
N THR A 50 -5.63 -7.68 -22.29
CA THR A 50 -5.87 -7.06 -20.99
C THR A 50 -5.21 -7.84 -19.84
N ASP A 51 -4.73 -7.12 -18.82
CA ASP A 51 -4.08 -7.71 -17.64
C ASP A 51 -4.99 -7.60 -16.41
N CYS A 52 -5.72 -8.68 -16.13
CA CYS A 52 -6.67 -8.75 -15.01
C CYS A 52 -7.57 -7.51 -14.93
N GLN A 53 -8.24 -7.16 -16.05
CA GLN A 53 -9.14 -6.01 -16.18
C GLN A 53 -10.10 -5.92 -14.99
N THR A 54 -10.37 -4.71 -14.48
CA THR A 54 -11.21 -4.48 -13.28
C THR A 54 -10.72 -5.22 -12.02
N ALA A 55 -9.42 -5.53 -11.97
CA ALA A 55 -8.79 -6.34 -10.92
C ALA A 55 -9.40 -7.74 -10.73
N ILE A 56 -9.95 -8.31 -11.80
CA ILE A 56 -10.50 -9.67 -11.77
C ILE A 56 -9.45 -10.65 -12.30
N VAL A 57 -9.15 -11.69 -11.52
CA VAL A 57 -8.20 -12.74 -11.89
C VAL A 57 -8.57 -13.37 -13.24
N ARG A 58 -7.63 -13.34 -14.17
CA ARG A 58 -7.70 -13.90 -15.53
C ARG A 58 -6.34 -14.49 -15.90
N MET A 59 -6.29 -15.24 -17.00
CA MET A 59 -5.02 -15.67 -17.61
C MET A 59 -4.11 -14.45 -17.83
N SER A 60 -2.82 -14.58 -17.50
CA SER A 60 -1.81 -13.53 -17.67
C SER A 60 -1.79 -12.98 -19.09
N SER A 61 -1.63 -11.66 -19.23
CA SER A 61 -1.55 -10.98 -20.53
C SER A 61 -0.37 -11.47 -21.38
N ILE A 62 0.76 -11.86 -20.77
CA ILE A 62 1.94 -12.38 -21.46
C ILE A 62 1.62 -13.74 -22.09
N ALA A 63 1.00 -14.64 -21.32
CA ALA A 63 0.62 -15.97 -21.80
C ALA A 63 -0.44 -15.89 -22.92
N ALA A 64 -1.49 -15.09 -22.71
CA ALA A 64 -2.50 -14.85 -23.74
C ALA A 64 -1.92 -14.12 -24.97
N GLY A 65 -0.94 -13.23 -24.77
CA GLY A 65 -0.21 -12.56 -25.84
C GLY A 65 0.57 -13.53 -26.71
N LEU A 66 1.31 -14.47 -26.10
CA LEU A 66 2.03 -15.51 -26.86
C LEU A 66 1.06 -16.40 -27.66
N ILE A 67 -0.07 -16.81 -27.06
CA ILE A 67 -1.09 -17.59 -27.77
C ILE A 67 -1.65 -16.80 -28.97
N THR A 68 -1.92 -15.51 -28.76
CA THR A 68 -2.44 -14.61 -29.81
C THR A 68 -1.43 -14.41 -30.94
N GLN A 69 -0.15 -14.23 -30.59
CA GLN A 69 0.95 -14.15 -31.55
C GLN A 69 1.06 -15.43 -32.40
N ASN A 70 0.90 -16.60 -31.79
CA ASN A 70 0.94 -17.90 -32.48
C ASN A 70 -0.25 -18.09 -33.45
N GLU A 71 -1.37 -17.41 -33.24
CA GLU A 71 -2.48 -17.36 -34.20
C GLU A 71 -2.23 -16.34 -35.33
N GLY A 72 -1.11 -15.62 -35.30
CA GLY A 72 -0.70 -14.64 -36.31
C GLY A 72 -1.33 -13.27 -36.12
N VAL A 73 -1.67 -12.89 -34.88
CA VAL A 73 -2.15 -11.56 -34.53
C VAL A 73 -1.17 -10.92 -33.55
N GLU A 74 -0.69 -9.72 -33.85
CA GLU A 74 0.31 -9.06 -33.03
C GLU A 74 -0.29 -8.54 -31.72
N PRO A 75 0.20 -8.95 -30.54
CA PRO A 75 -0.32 -8.50 -29.26
C PRO A 75 0.29 -7.15 -28.81
N VAL A 76 -0.54 -6.38 -28.12
CA VAL A 76 -0.15 -5.31 -27.20
C VAL A 76 -0.46 -5.80 -25.80
N ILE A 77 0.54 -6.35 -25.12
CA ILE A 77 0.33 -6.85 -23.75
C ILE A 77 0.16 -5.67 -22.80
N GLN A 78 -0.83 -5.76 -21.94
CA GLN A 78 -0.96 -4.81 -20.83
C GLN A 78 -0.16 -5.32 -19.64
N MET A 79 0.43 -4.40 -18.89
CA MET A 79 1.02 -4.69 -17.59
C MET A 79 0.51 -3.68 -16.57
N THR A 80 0.08 -4.17 -15.42
CA THR A 80 -0.47 -3.34 -14.35
C THR A 80 0.46 -3.28 -13.13
N CYS A 81 0.64 -2.09 -12.56
CA CYS A 81 1.46 -1.90 -11.34
C CYS A 81 0.72 -2.28 -10.04
N ARG A 82 -0.60 -2.50 -10.11
CA ARG A 82 -1.47 -2.86 -8.97
C ARG A 82 -0.96 -4.05 -8.18
N ASP A 83 -0.49 -5.10 -8.85
CA ASP A 83 -0.22 -6.42 -8.27
C ASP A 83 1.22 -6.89 -8.47
N ARG A 84 2.11 -6.03 -9.00
CA ARG A 84 3.52 -6.33 -9.24
C ARG A 84 4.43 -5.22 -8.72
N ASN A 85 5.57 -5.60 -8.14
CA ASN A 85 6.64 -4.68 -7.77
C ASN A 85 7.65 -4.53 -8.92
N ARG A 86 8.58 -3.59 -8.83
CA ARG A 86 9.60 -3.32 -9.85
C ARG A 86 10.43 -4.54 -10.27
N ILE A 87 10.67 -5.48 -9.36
CA ILE A 87 11.44 -6.69 -9.66
C ILE A 87 10.59 -7.60 -10.54
N GLY A 88 9.35 -7.87 -10.12
CA GLY A 88 8.39 -8.67 -10.89
C GLY A 88 8.12 -8.08 -12.28
N MET A 89 7.93 -6.76 -12.37
CA MET A 89 7.71 -6.09 -13.65
C MET A 89 8.92 -6.20 -14.59
N GLN A 90 10.15 -5.91 -14.11
CA GLN A 90 11.35 -6.04 -14.94
C GLN A 90 11.58 -7.49 -15.40
N SER A 91 11.36 -8.46 -14.52
CA SER A 91 11.43 -9.90 -14.84
C SER A 91 10.41 -10.29 -15.92
N ASP A 92 9.15 -9.90 -15.74
CA ASP A 92 8.07 -10.16 -16.69
C ASP A 92 8.33 -9.49 -18.05
N ILE A 93 8.89 -8.28 -18.08
CA ILE A 93 9.27 -7.54 -19.30
C ILE A 93 10.35 -8.29 -20.08
N LEU A 94 11.40 -8.77 -19.40
CA LEU A 94 12.45 -9.58 -20.02
C LEU A 94 11.87 -10.89 -20.58
N GLY A 95 11.01 -11.56 -19.80
CA GLY A 95 10.31 -12.77 -20.25
C GLY A 95 9.44 -12.52 -21.47
N ALA A 96 8.65 -11.44 -21.47
CA ALA A 96 7.82 -11.05 -22.61
C ALA A 96 8.64 -10.78 -23.87
N GLN A 97 9.78 -10.08 -23.74
CA GLN A 97 10.68 -9.84 -24.87
C GLN A 97 11.29 -11.15 -25.40
N ALA A 98 11.71 -12.05 -24.51
CA ALA A 98 12.26 -13.35 -24.89
C ALA A 98 11.25 -14.21 -25.66
N LEU A 99 9.95 -14.02 -25.41
CA LEU A 99 8.85 -14.66 -26.14
C LEU A 99 8.48 -13.94 -27.46
N GLY A 100 9.23 -12.89 -27.82
CA GLY A 100 9.06 -12.15 -29.08
C GLY A 100 7.95 -11.10 -29.07
N LEU A 101 7.37 -10.77 -27.91
CA LEU A 101 6.35 -9.74 -27.78
C LEU A 101 6.97 -8.35 -27.97
N LYS A 102 6.29 -7.45 -28.70
CA LYS A 102 6.90 -6.19 -29.18
C LYS A 102 6.19 -4.91 -28.76
N ASN A 103 4.99 -5.01 -28.21
CA ASN A 103 4.19 -3.86 -27.79
C ASN A 103 3.77 -4.05 -26.33
N LEU A 104 3.97 -3.03 -25.50
CA LEU A 104 3.64 -3.04 -24.07
C LEU A 104 2.81 -1.80 -23.74
N LEU A 105 1.64 -1.99 -23.13
CA LEU A 105 0.81 -0.89 -22.61
C LEU A 105 0.97 -0.79 -21.08
N CYS A 106 1.52 0.32 -20.62
CA CYS A 106 1.82 0.55 -19.21
C CYS A 106 0.63 1.14 -18.45
N LEU A 107 0.15 0.43 -17.42
CA LEU A 107 -1.03 0.80 -16.64
C LEU A 107 -0.76 0.80 -15.13
N THR A 108 -1.33 1.74 -14.39
CA THR A 108 -1.32 1.67 -12.91
C THR A 108 -2.23 0.55 -12.42
N GLY A 109 -3.35 0.30 -13.11
CA GLY A 109 -4.33 -0.73 -12.79
C GLY A 109 -5.47 -0.23 -11.90
N ASP A 110 -6.66 -0.83 -12.04
CA ASP A 110 -7.83 -0.54 -11.21
C ASP A 110 -7.61 -1.02 -9.77
N HIS A 111 -8.04 -0.28 -8.76
CA HIS A 111 -7.91 -0.72 -7.37
C HIS A 111 -8.52 -2.12 -7.16
N GLN A 112 -7.82 -3.02 -6.46
CA GLN A 112 -8.25 -4.40 -6.23
C GLN A 112 -9.63 -4.55 -5.56
N LYS A 113 -10.12 -3.51 -4.86
CA LYS A 113 -11.46 -3.45 -4.30
C LYS A 113 -12.58 -3.61 -5.33
N PHE A 114 -12.31 -3.29 -6.60
CA PHE A 114 -13.27 -3.48 -7.69
C PHE A 114 -13.31 -4.93 -8.21
N GLY A 115 -12.30 -5.73 -7.87
CA GLY A 115 -12.09 -7.07 -8.39
C GLY A 115 -12.76 -8.18 -7.58
N ASN A 116 -12.46 -9.42 -7.96
CA ASN A 116 -12.95 -10.61 -7.24
C ASN A 116 -12.09 -11.00 -6.02
N HIS A 117 -11.04 -10.23 -5.72
CA HIS A 117 -10.18 -10.40 -4.54
C HIS A 117 -9.99 -9.06 -3.81
N PRO A 118 -11.07 -8.47 -3.25
CA PRO A 118 -10.99 -7.14 -2.65
C PRO A 118 -10.09 -7.07 -1.40
N GLY A 119 -9.79 -8.20 -0.77
CA GLY A 119 -8.88 -8.33 0.37
C GLY A 119 -7.41 -8.49 -0.03
N SER A 120 -7.05 -8.57 -1.32
CA SER A 120 -5.65 -8.67 -1.71
C SER A 120 -4.88 -7.38 -1.40
N LYS A 121 -3.59 -7.51 -1.07
CA LYS A 121 -2.72 -6.36 -0.87
C LYS A 121 -2.44 -5.72 -2.23
N GLY A 122 -2.65 -4.41 -2.32
CA GLY A 122 -2.18 -3.63 -3.47
C GLY A 122 -0.68 -3.46 -3.37
N VAL A 123 0.04 -3.76 -4.45
CA VAL A 123 1.48 -3.59 -4.51
C VAL A 123 1.82 -2.13 -4.81
N PHE A 124 1.39 -1.60 -5.96
CA PHE A 124 1.53 -0.18 -6.34
C PHE A 124 2.93 0.41 -6.05
N ASP A 125 3.98 -0.39 -6.19
CA ASP A 125 5.38 0.01 -5.96
C ASP A 125 5.80 1.18 -6.87
N MET A 126 5.12 1.32 -8.01
CA MET A 126 5.21 2.49 -8.88
C MET A 126 3.90 2.70 -9.64
N ASP A 127 3.78 3.83 -10.33
CA ASP A 127 2.67 4.09 -11.25
C ASP A 127 3.04 3.88 -12.73
N SER A 128 2.06 3.99 -13.63
CA SER A 128 2.30 3.83 -15.07
C SER A 128 3.31 4.82 -15.69
N ILE A 129 3.50 6.01 -15.11
CA ILE A 129 4.47 6.99 -15.61
C ILE A 129 5.88 6.57 -15.22
N GLN A 130 6.06 6.14 -13.96
CA GLN A 130 7.32 5.59 -13.49
C GLN A 130 7.68 4.30 -14.22
N MET A 131 6.71 3.41 -14.47
CA MET A 131 6.93 2.19 -15.25
C MET A 131 7.36 2.51 -16.69
N LEU A 132 6.75 3.50 -17.35
CA LEU A 132 7.22 3.95 -18.67
C LEU A 132 8.68 4.38 -18.64
N GLY A 133 9.07 5.20 -17.65
CA GLY A 133 10.45 5.65 -17.48
C GLY A 133 11.41 4.48 -17.27
N MET A 134 11.03 3.52 -16.42
CA MET A 134 11.81 2.30 -16.17
C MET A 134 11.99 1.48 -17.45
N VAL A 135 10.91 1.15 -18.18
CA VAL A 135 11.03 0.33 -19.41
C VAL A 135 11.78 1.08 -20.50
N LYS A 136 11.62 2.41 -20.59
CA LYS A 136 12.40 3.25 -21.50
C LYS A 136 13.89 3.19 -21.18
N ALA A 137 14.29 3.30 -19.91
CA ALA A 137 15.70 3.17 -19.51
C ALA A 137 16.25 1.77 -19.81
N MET A 138 15.48 0.71 -19.53
CA MET A 138 15.87 -0.65 -19.92
C MET A 138 16.11 -0.79 -21.44
N ARG A 139 15.26 -0.17 -22.26
CA ARG A 139 15.35 -0.22 -23.73
C ARG A 139 16.47 0.64 -24.30
N ASP A 140 16.53 1.90 -23.87
CA ASP A 140 17.31 2.96 -24.52
C ASP A 140 18.69 3.10 -23.86
N GLU A 141 18.77 2.94 -22.53
CA GLU A 141 20.00 3.09 -21.73
C GLU A 141 20.63 1.74 -21.38
N LYS A 142 19.91 0.63 -21.64
CA LYS A 142 20.32 -0.74 -21.32
C LYS A 142 20.64 -0.93 -19.84
N GLN A 143 19.78 -0.39 -18.98
CA GLN A 143 19.96 -0.48 -17.54
C GLN A 143 18.72 -1.01 -16.85
N PHE A 144 18.93 -1.86 -15.85
CA PHE A 144 17.91 -2.14 -14.84
C PHE A 144 17.65 -0.89 -14.01
N GLN A 145 16.50 -0.85 -13.32
CA GLN A 145 16.14 0.28 -12.48
C GLN A 145 17.15 0.55 -11.36
N CYS A 146 17.91 -0.46 -10.93
CA CYS A 146 18.98 -0.31 -9.94
C CYS A 146 20.27 0.33 -10.49
N GLY A 147 20.32 0.65 -11.79
CA GLY A 147 21.50 1.20 -12.48
C GLY A 147 22.46 0.14 -13.02
N GLU A 148 22.21 -1.15 -12.77
CA GLU A 148 23.03 -2.23 -13.35
C GLU A 148 22.81 -2.35 -14.86
N GLU A 149 23.91 -2.54 -15.60
CA GLU A 149 23.89 -2.70 -17.05
C GLU A 149 23.27 -4.03 -17.50
N ILE A 150 22.36 -3.97 -18.47
CA ILE A 150 21.86 -5.09 -19.26
C ILE A 150 22.90 -5.39 -20.34
N LYS A 151 23.81 -6.31 -20.03
CA LYS A 151 24.98 -6.66 -20.87
C LYS A 151 24.63 -7.06 -22.31
N SER A 152 23.49 -7.69 -22.53
CA SER A 152 23.02 -8.07 -23.86
C SER A 152 21.50 -8.23 -23.89
N ASN A 153 20.93 -8.14 -25.10
CA ASN A 153 19.51 -8.36 -25.39
C ASN A 153 18.57 -7.48 -24.57
N GLU A 154 18.74 -6.16 -24.65
CA GLU A 154 17.84 -5.22 -24.01
C GLU A 154 16.37 -5.36 -24.50
N PRO A 155 15.36 -5.14 -23.64
CA PRO A 155 13.96 -5.24 -24.04
C PRO A 155 13.57 -4.12 -25.00
N ARG A 156 13.11 -4.48 -26.19
CA ARG A 156 12.73 -3.55 -27.26
C ARG A 156 11.23 -3.54 -27.50
N PHE A 157 10.51 -2.77 -26.66
CA PHE A 157 9.07 -2.55 -26.78
C PHE A 157 8.73 -1.19 -27.43
N PHE A 158 7.63 -1.19 -28.17
CA PHE A 158 6.89 0.02 -28.53
C PHE A 158 5.94 0.33 -27.36
N LEU A 159 6.20 1.44 -26.68
CA LEU A 159 5.61 1.70 -25.36
C LEU A 159 4.31 2.46 -25.47
N GLY A 160 3.26 1.91 -24.89
CA GLY A 160 1.93 2.50 -24.85
C GLY A 160 1.59 3.01 -23.46
N ALA A 161 0.69 3.99 -23.40
CA ALA A 161 0.05 4.40 -22.15
C ALA A 161 -1.44 4.68 -22.34
N ALA A 162 -2.23 4.52 -21.27
CA ALA A 162 -3.63 4.94 -21.27
C ALA A 162 -3.80 6.41 -20.87
N ALA A 163 -4.80 7.08 -21.46
CA ALA A 163 -5.23 8.43 -21.09
C ALA A 163 -6.76 8.52 -21.01
N ASN A 164 -7.29 9.15 -19.95
CA ASN A 164 -8.72 9.43 -19.87
C ASN A 164 -8.96 10.93 -20.20
N PRO A 165 -9.56 11.25 -21.37
CA PRO A 165 -9.80 12.63 -21.78
C PRO A 165 -10.91 13.31 -20.96
N PHE A 166 -11.78 12.57 -20.27
CA PHE A 166 -12.97 13.11 -19.58
C PHE A 166 -12.85 13.15 -18.05
N ALA A 167 -11.79 12.56 -17.48
CA ALA A 167 -11.60 12.59 -16.03
C ALA A 167 -11.39 14.03 -15.51
N HIS A 168 -11.98 14.33 -14.34
CA HIS A 168 -11.80 15.62 -13.68
C HIS A 168 -10.45 15.73 -12.95
N PRO A 169 -9.88 16.94 -12.83
CA PRO A 169 -10.21 18.14 -13.62
C PRO A 169 -9.78 18.00 -15.09
N PHE A 170 -10.63 18.49 -16.02
CA PHE A 170 -10.54 18.25 -17.47
C PHE A 170 -9.31 18.95 -18.08
N GLU A 171 -9.04 20.17 -17.63
CA GLU A 171 -7.98 21.07 -18.08
C GLU A 171 -6.57 20.46 -17.84
N TYR A 172 -6.45 19.57 -16.86
CA TYR A 172 -5.19 18.90 -16.52
C TYR A 172 -4.97 17.59 -17.31
N ARG A 173 -5.93 17.13 -18.11
CA ARG A 173 -5.80 15.83 -18.79
C ARG A 173 -4.70 15.84 -19.85
N ALA A 174 -4.59 16.89 -20.64
CA ALA A 174 -3.53 17.03 -21.64
C ALA A 174 -2.14 17.19 -20.99
N VAL A 175 -2.05 17.92 -19.88
CA VAL A 175 -0.80 18.04 -19.11
C VAL A 175 -0.35 16.69 -18.54
N ARG A 176 -1.29 15.91 -17.98
CA ARG A 176 -0.99 14.55 -17.49
C ARG A 176 -0.58 13.61 -18.62
N LEU A 177 -1.17 13.76 -19.81
CA LEU A 177 -0.71 13.06 -21.01
C LEU A 177 0.74 13.44 -21.33
N GLY A 178 1.08 14.73 -21.29
CA GLY A 178 2.45 15.22 -21.49
C GLY A 178 3.47 14.56 -20.56
N LYS A 179 3.13 14.30 -19.30
CA LYS A 179 3.99 13.54 -18.37
C LYS A 179 4.27 12.11 -18.85
N LYS A 180 3.26 11.42 -19.42
CA LYS A 180 3.43 10.07 -20.00
C LYS A 180 4.32 10.10 -21.26
N VAL A 181 4.14 11.12 -22.10
CA VAL A 181 4.99 11.33 -23.29
C VAL A 181 6.44 11.57 -22.88
N ALA A 182 6.68 12.44 -21.90
CA ALA A 182 8.02 12.71 -21.37
C ALA A 182 8.69 11.45 -20.78
N ALA A 183 7.90 10.61 -20.10
CA ALA A 183 8.37 9.33 -19.56
C ALA A 183 8.67 8.26 -20.63
N GLY A 184 8.32 8.49 -21.90
CA GLY A 184 8.70 7.61 -23.01
C GLY A 184 7.56 6.87 -23.71
N ALA A 185 6.29 7.25 -23.49
CA ALA A 185 5.19 6.71 -24.27
C ALA A 185 5.37 7.03 -25.77
N ASP A 186 5.30 5.99 -26.60
CA ASP A 186 5.33 6.05 -28.06
C ASP A 186 3.92 6.15 -28.67
N PHE A 187 2.93 5.53 -28.03
CA PHE A 187 1.52 5.66 -28.39
C PHE A 187 0.62 5.76 -27.16
N ILE A 188 -0.60 6.24 -27.37
CA ILE A 188 -1.61 6.48 -26.35
C ILE A 188 -2.91 5.84 -26.79
N GLN A 189 -3.53 5.08 -25.89
CA GLN A 189 -4.90 4.64 -26.07
C GLN A 189 -5.78 5.39 -25.09
N THR A 190 -6.82 6.03 -25.61
CA THR A 190 -7.74 6.81 -24.79
C THR A 190 -8.86 5.94 -24.24
N GLN A 191 -9.46 6.38 -23.13
CA GLN A 191 -10.70 5.81 -22.63
C GLN A 191 -11.85 6.03 -23.65
N ILE A 192 -12.90 5.22 -23.59
CA ILE A 192 -14.07 5.24 -24.50
C ILE A 192 -14.60 6.67 -24.73
N ILE A 193 -14.71 7.06 -26.00
CA ILE A 193 -15.23 8.36 -26.47
C ILE A 193 -16.67 8.20 -26.95
N TYR A 194 -17.62 8.77 -26.19
CA TYR A 194 -19.00 9.00 -26.66
C TYR A 194 -19.30 10.48 -26.89
N ASN A 195 -18.59 11.37 -26.19
CA ASN A 195 -18.65 12.81 -26.39
C ASN A 195 -17.49 13.28 -27.28
N VAL A 196 -17.68 13.22 -28.60
CA VAL A 196 -16.66 13.55 -29.60
C VAL A 196 -16.27 15.04 -29.54
N GLU A 197 -17.24 15.94 -29.33
CA GLU A 197 -16.97 17.38 -29.21
C GLU A 197 -16.03 17.69 -28.04
N ARG A 198 -16.26 17.05 -26.89
CA ARG A 198 -15.38 17.22 -25.72
C ARG A 198 -14.02 16.57 -25.94
N PHE A 199 -13.97 15.45 -26.66
CA PHE A 199 -12.70 14.84 -27.07
C PHE A 199 -11.91 15.74 -28.03
N ALA A 200 -12.58 16.43 -28.97
CA ALA A 200 -11.95 17.40 -29.85
C ALA A 200 -11.29 18.56 -29.07
N LYS A 201 -11.96 19.08 -28.03
CA LYS A 201 -11.37 20.06 -27.10
C LYS A 201 -10.16 19.51 -26.33
N PHE A 202 -10.22 18.23 -25.92
CA PHE A 202 -9.05 17.58 -25.34
C PHE A 202 -7.88 17.53 -26.34
N MET A 203 -8.15 17.16 -27.59
CA MET A 203 -7.14 17.14 -28.65
C MET A 203 -6.61 18.53 -29.02
N GLU A 204 -7.40 19.60 -28.90
CA GLU A 204 -6.91 20.99 -28.99
C GLU A 204 -5.83 21.25 -27.94
N MET A 205 -6.10 20.96 -26.66
CA MET A 205 -5.11 21.13 -25.59
C MET A 205 -3.85 20.25 -25.79
N VAL A 206 -4.01 19.05 -26.36
CA VAL A 206 -2.88 18.17 -26.71
C VAL A 206 -2.01 18.82 -27.79
N ARG A 207 -2.63 19.42 -28.81
CA ARG A 207 -1.94 20.14 -29.89
C ARG A 207 -1.28 21.43 -29.41
N ASP A 208 -1.94 22.17 -28.52
CA ASP A 208 -1.37 23.40 -27.92
C ASP A 208 -0.07 23.11 -27.15
N LEU A 209 0.07 21.90 -26.60
CA LEU A 209 1.28 21.41 -25.95
C LEU A 209 2.27 20.73 -26.91
N GLY A 210 1.95 20.63 -28.20
CA GLY A 210 2.74 19.95 -29.23
C GLY A 210 2.94 18.46 -28.96
N LEU A 211 1.97 17.81 -28.31
CA LEU A 211 2.08 16.40 -27.91
C LEU A 211 1.71 15.44 -29.05
N ASP A 212 0.80 15.82 -29.93
CA ASP A 212 0.36 15.02 -31.09
C ASP A 212 1.48 14.78 -32.11
N GLU A 213 2.51 15.64 -32.13
CA GLU A 213 3.71 15.45 -32.93
C GLU A 213 4.75 14.52 -32.28
N LYS A 214 4.61 14.25 -30.98
CA LYS A 214 5.56 13.47 -30.16
C LYS A 214 5.07 12.05 -29.89
N VAL A 215 3.76 11.82 -29.91
CA VAL A 215 3.14 10.54 -29.57
C VAL A 215 1.95 10.25 -30.48
N PHE A 216 1.74 8.98 -30.83
CA PHE A 216 0.56 8.59 -31.60
C PHE A 216 -0.66 8.41 -30.70
N ILE A 217 -1.79 9.04 -31.02
CA ILE A 217 -3.00 8.97 -30.20
C ILE A 217 -4.07 8.14 -30.90
N LEU A 218 -4.52 7.09 -30.21
CA LEU A 218 -5.57 6.18 -30.66
C LEU A 218 -6.85 6.47 -29.85
N ALA A 219 -7.91 6.86 -30.56
CA ALA A 219 -9.22 7.14 -29.99
C ALA A 219 -9.93 5.85 -29.56
N GLY A 220 -10.31 5.73 -28.28
CA GLY A 220 -11.02 4.58 -27.76
C GLY A 220 -12.49 4.58 -28.18
N VAL A 221 -12.95 3.50 -28.80
CA VAL A 221 -14.33 3.38 -29.32
C VAL A 221 -14.95 2.03 -28.93
N THR A 222 -16.22 2.05 -28.54
CA THR A 222 -16.97 0.85 -28.13
C THR A 222 -18.39 0.89 -28.68
N PRO A 223 -18.86 -0.19 -29.34
CA PRO A 223 -20.28 -0.32 -29.70
C PRO A 223 -21.12 -0.60 -28.44
N PRO A 224 -22.06 0.27 -28.04
CA PRO A 224 -22.96 -0.03 -26.93
C PRO A 224 -23.93 -1.15 -27.35
N LYS A 225 -23.83 -2.32 -26.72
CA LYS A 225 -24.69 -3.48 -27.04
C LYS A 225 -26.17 -3.30 -26.71
N SER A 226 -26.45 -2.47 -25.71
CA SER A 226 -27.80 -2.29 -25.17
C SER A 226 -27.96 -0.93 -24.52
N LEU A 227 -29.20 -0.48 -24.39
CA LEU A 227 -29.54 0.73 -23.65
C LEU A 227 -29.09 0.64 -22.18
N GLY A 228 -29.20 -0.54 -21.56
CA GLY A 228 -28.74 -0.77 -20.19
C GLY A 228 -27.23 -0.56 -20.04
N MET A 229 -26.44 -1.07 -20.99
CA MET A 229 -24.99 -0.84 -21.04
C MET A 229 -24.68 0.66 -21.18
N ALA A 230 -25.35 1.36 -22.10
CA ALA A 230 -25.14 2.79 -22.30
C ALA A 230 -25.49 3.64 -21.06
N ARG A 231 -26.60 3.32 -20.38
CA ARG A 231 -26.98 3.99 -19.13
C ARG A 231 -25.98 3.71 -18.00
N TYR A 232 -25.56 2.46 -17.83
CA TYR A 232 -24.55 2.10 -16.83
C TYR A 232 -23.22 2.83 -17.06
N MET A 233 -22.77 2.89 -18.32
CA MET A 233 -21.59 3.66 -18.70
C MET A 233 -21.74 5.15 -18.37
N LYS A 234 -22.93 5.73 -18.55
CA LYS A 234 -23.22 7.12 -18.21
C LYS A 234 -23.19 7.40 -16.70
N SER A 235 -23.80 6.53 -15.90
CA SER A 235 -24.08 6.82 -14.48
C SER A 235 -23.09 6.20 -13.50
N SER A 236 -22.41 5.13 -13.88
CA SER A 236 -21.76 4.22 -12.93
C SER A 236 -20.29 3.96 -13.23
N VAL A 237 -19.76 4.43 -14.36
CA VAL A 237 -18.34 4.30 -14.70
C VAL A 237 -17.64 5.65 -14.55
N PRO A 238 -16.74 5.81 -13.55
CA PRO A 238 -16.07 7.09 -13.29
C PRO A 238 -15.27 7.59 -14.50
N GLY A 239 -15.42 8.88 -14.80
CA GLY A 239 -14.65 9.54 -15.86
C GLY A 239 -15.03 9.12 -17.27
N MET A 240 -16.27 8.69 -17.50
CA MET A 240 -16.85 8.53 -18.83
C MET A 240 -17.93 9.58 -19.07
N ASP A 241 -17.98 10.12 -20.29
CA ASP A 241 -18.94 11.14 -20.71
C ASP A 241 -19.80 10.58 -21.85
N VAL A 242 -20.97 10.00 -21.49
CA VAL A 242 -21.96 9.48 -22.45
C VAL A 242 -23.05 10.53 -22.67
N THR A 243 -23.16 11.01 -23.91
CA THR A 243 -24.12 12.06 -24.27
C THR A 243 -25.57 11.55 -24.21
N ASP A 244 -26.53 12.45 -23.98
CA ASP A 244 -27.96 12.11 -24.05
C ASP A 244 -28.39 11.68 -25.45
N ASP A 245 -27.68 12.11 -26.49
CA ASP A 245 -27.91 11.65 -27.86
C ASP A 245 -27.66 10.15 -28.00
N VAL A 246 -26.54 9.64 -27.48
CA VAL A 246 -26.24 8.19 -27.48
C VAL A 246 -27.33 7.42 -26.74
N ILE A 247 -27.80 7.91 -25.59
CA ILE A 247 -28.88 7.28 -24.83
C ILE A 247 -30.19 7.27 -25.63
N ARG A 248 -30.55 8.38 -26.27
CA ARG A 248 -31.77 8.51 -27.08
C ARG A 248 -31.72 7.60 -28.31
N ARG A 249 -30.62 7.61 -29.08
CA ARG A 249 -30.40 6.68 -30.20
C ARG A 249 -30.57 5.23 -29.78
N MET A 250 -29.93 4.85 -28.67
CA MET A 250 -30.07 3.52 -28.09
C MET A 250 -31.46 3.24 -27.52
N GLN A 251 -32.27 4.23 -27.18
CA GLN A 251 -33.64 4.05 -26.71
C GLN A 251 -34.63 3.88 -27.86
N ASP A 252 -34.44 4.61 -28.95
CA ASP A 252 -35.37 4.66 -30.08
C ASP A 252 -35.10 3.57 -31.12
N ALA A 253 -33.89 3.00 -31.15
CA ALA A 253 -33.52 1.95 -32.10
C ALA A 253 -34.38 0.68 -31.97
N LYS A 254 -34.79 0.08 -33.09
CA LYS A 254 -35.48 -1.23 -33.07
C LYS A 254 -34.50 -2.36 -32.73
N ASP A 255 -33.34 -2.33 -33.36
CA ASP A 255 -32.23 -3.24 -33.07
C ASP A 255 -31.12 -2.46 -32.36
N LYS A 256 -30.90 -2.79 -31.08
CA LYS A 256 -29.93 -2.09 -30.23
C LYS A 256 -28.49 -2.46 -30.58
N GLN A 257 -28.26 -3.68 -31.04
CA GLN A 257 -26.93 -4.14 -31.41
C GLN A 257 -26.49 -3.47 -32.71
N GLU A 258 -27.38 -3.44 -33.70
CA GLU A 258 -27.14 -2.74 -34.96
C GLU A 258 -26.92 -1.24 -34.75
N GLU A 259 -27.74 -0.59 -33.91
CA GLU A 259 -27.52 0.82 -33.59
C GLU A 259 -26.22 1.05 -32.82
N GLY A 260 -25.82 0.12 -31.95
CA GLY A 260 -24.53 0.17 -31.27
C GLY A 260 -23.35 0.14 -32.26
N ILE A 261 -23.44 -0.68 -33.31
CA ILE A 261 -22.47 -0.69 -34.42
C ILE A 261 -22.49 0.66 -35.15
N ASN A 262 -23.67 1.19 -35.49
CA ASN A 262 -23.79 2.48 -36.17
C ASN A 262 -23.17 3.63 -35.37
N ILE A 263 -23.47 3.72 -34.07
CA ILE A 263 -22.88 4.72 -33.16
C ILE A 263 -21.35 4.61 -33.16
N CYS A 264 -20.82 3.39 -33.07
CA CYS A 264 -19.37 3.16 -33.08
C CYS A 264 -18.74 3.61 -34.42
N VAL A 265 -19.36 3.27 -35.55
CA VAL A 265 -18.92 3.68 -36.89
C VAL A 265 -18.96 5.21 -37.06
N ASP A 266 -20.02 5.86 -36.58
CA ASP A 266 -20.16 7.32 -36.62
C ASP A 266 -19.05 8.00 -35.80
N ILE A 267 -18.74 7.48 -34.62
CA ILE A 267 -17.66 7.99 -33.77
C ILE A 267 -16.31 7.80 -34.47
N ILE A 268 -16.04 6.62 -35.04
CA ILE A 268 -14.79 6.34 -35.78
C ILE A 268 -14.60 7.36 -36.92
N ARG A 269 -15.67 7.64 -37.69
CA ARG A 269 -15.62 8.63 -38.77
C ARG A 269 -15.30 10.02 -38.26
N GLN A 270 -15.94 10.46 -37.18
CA GLN A 270 -15.71 11.79 -36.61
C GLN A 270 -14.31 11.92 -36.00
N VAL A 271 -13.83 10.95 -35.22
CA VAL A 271 -12.49 11.04 -34.61
C VAL A 271 -11.37 10.99 -35.65
N LYS A 272 -11.59 10.34 -36.80
CA LYS A 272 -10.65 10.32 -37.93
C LYS A 272 -10.46 11.71 -38.56
N GLU A 273 -11.45 12.59 -38.44
CA GLU A 273 -11.36 13.98 -38.92
C GLU A 273 -10.63 14.90 -37.93
N ILE A 274 -10.40 14.46 -36.68
CA ILE A 274 -9.72 15.26 -35.67
C ILE A 274 -8.20 15.18 -35.88
N LYS A 275 -7.58 16.32 -36.20
CA LYS A 275 -6.11 16.44 -36.34
C LYS A 275 -5.39 15.93 -35.08
N GLY A 276 -4.37 15.10 -35.29
CA GLY A 276 -3.56 14.50 -34.21
C GLY A 276 -4.05 13.12 -33.75
N VAL A 277 -5.24 12.67 -34.19
CA VAL A 277 -5.68 11.29 -33.98
C VAL A 277 -5.04 10.41 -35.06
N ALA A 278 -4.20 9.47 -34.63
CA ALA A 278 -3.44 8.58 -35.51
C ALA A 278 -4.14 7.23 -35.75
N GLY A 279 -5.20 6.93 -35.00
CA GLY A 279 -5.91 5.67 -35.12
C GLY A 279 -7.05 5.51 -34.12
N VAL A 280 -7.58 4.30 -34.04
CA VAL A 280 -8.63 3.91 -33.07
C VAL A 280 -8.25 2.64 -32.31
N HIS A 281 -8.75 2.56 -31.07
CA HIS A 281 -8.74 1.36 -30.26
C HIS A 281 -10.18 0.86 -30.08
N VAL A 282 -10.52 -0.24 -30.76
CA VAL A 282 -11.87 -0.81 -30.80
C VAL A 282 -12.03 -1.81 -29.66
N MET A 283 -12.72 -1.38 -28.61
CA MET A 283 -13.04 -2.20 -27.43
C MET A 283 -14.44 -2.79 -27.57
N ALA A 284 -14.56 -3.93 -28.28
CA ALA A 284 -15.81 -4.67 -28.44
C ALA A 284 -15.96 -5.72 -27.31
N ILE A 285 -16.21 -5.25 -26.09
CA ILE A 285 -16.20 -6.07 -24.85
C ILE A 285 -17.10 -7.30 -24.98
N GLU A 286 -16.49 -8.49 -24.98
CA GLU A 286 -17.15 -9.80 -25.21
C GLU A 286 -18.00 -9.82 -26.50
N TRP A 287 -17.57 -9.11 -27.54
CA TRP A 287 -18.21 -9.02 -28.87
C TRP A 287 -17.20 -8.86 -29.99
N GLU A 288 -16.08 -9.54 -29.88
CA GLU A 288 -14.96 -9.44 -30.82
C GLU A 288 -15.41 -9.75 -32.27
N SER A 289 -16.48 -10.53 -32.44
CA SER A 289 -17.13 -10.81 -33.73
C SER A 289 -17.78 -9.59 -34.42
N ALA A 290 -18.05 -8.50 -33.71
CA ALA A 290 -18.56 -7.25 -34.29
C ALA A 290 -17.47 -6.40 -34.94
N VAL A 291 -16.19 -6.62 -34.58
CA VAL A 291 -15.07 -5.80 -35.05
C VAL A 291 -14.94 -5.81 -36.58
N PRO A 292 -14.98 -6.95 -37.29
CA PRO A 292 -14.91 -6.97 -38.75
C PRO A 292 -15.98 -6.08 -39.42
N GLU A 293 -17.21 -6.13 -38.92
CA GLU A 293 -18.33 -5.39 -39.50
C GLU A 293 -18.21 -3.88 -39.23
N ILE A 294 -17.83 -3.50 -38.00
CA ILE A 294 -17.56 -2.09 -37.65
C ILE A 294 -16.49 -1.51 -38.58
N LEU A 295 -15.37 -2.23 -38.75
CA LEU A 295 -14.25 -1.73 -39.56
C LEU A 295 -14.57 -1.69 -41.05
N LYS A 296 -15.34 -2.66 -41.56
CA LYS A 296 -15.86 -2.64 -42.93
C LYS A 296 -16.73 -1.41 -43.18
N ARG A 297 -17.70 -1.14 -42.30
CA ARG A 297 -18.60 0.04 -42.41
C ARG A 297 -17.87 1.36 -42.20
N ALA A 298 -16.82 1.38 -41.39
CA ALA A 298 -15.96 2.54 -41.18
C ALA A 298 -14.98 2.78 -42.34
N GLY A 299 -14.90 1.88 -43.33
CA GLY A 299 -13.97 2.01 -44.46
C GLY A 299 -12.51 1.84 -44.05
N LEU A 300 -12.24 0.99 -43.05
CA LEU A 300 -10.91 0.72 -42.52
C LEU A 300 -10.35 -0.64 -42.96
N LEU A 301 -11.06 -1.38 -43.83
CA LEU A 301 -10.60 -2.62 -44.45
C LEU A 301 -10.42 -2.43 -45.97
N PRO A 302 -9.43 -3.12 -46.59
CA PRO A 302 -8.40 -3.97 -45.97
C PRO A 302 -7.43 -3.15 -45.10
N ARG A 303 -6.74 -3.81 -44.16
CA ARG A 303 -5.69 -3.17 -43.36
C ARG A 303 -4.43 -2.91 -44.22
N PRO A 304 -3.67 -1.83 -43.94
CA PRO A 304 -2.43 -1.54 -44.66
C PRO A 304 -1.40 -2.67 -44.51
N SER A 305 -0.83 -3.12 -45.63
CA SER A 305 0.28 -4.07 -45.64
C SER A 305 1.59 -3.32 -45.86
N ILE A 306 2.35 -3.08 -44.78
CA ILE A 306 3.53 -2.21 -44.83
C ILE A 306 4.77 -2.94 -45.44
N PHE A 307 4.81 -4.28 -45.55
CA PHE A 307 5.80 -5.04 -46.36
C PHE A 307 5.32 -6.45 -46.75
N GLY A 308 5.80 -6.96 -47.91
CA GLY A 308 5.54 -8.31 -48.43
C GLY A 308 6.14 -9.43 -47.58
N GLU A 309 5.43 -10.55 -47.56
CA GLU A 309 5.72 -11.76 -46.79
C GLU A 309 7.14 -12.29 -47.05
N ALA A 310 8.02 -12.18 -46.06
CA ALA A 310 8.99 -13.23 -45.79
C ALA A 310 8.46 -13.99 -44.58
N VAL A 311 7.65 -15.01 -44.85
CA VAL A 311 7.32 -16.05 -43.87
C VAL A 311 8.63 -16.74 -43.55
N ALA A 312 9.22 -16.43 -42.38
CA ALA A 312 10.31 -17.23 -41.87
C ALA A 312 9.73 -18.60 -41.49
N GLU A 313 10.06 -19.60 -42.29
CA GLU A 313 9.83 -21.02 -42.00
C GLU A 313 10.38 -21.37 -40.60
N GLY A 314 9.71 -22.34 -39.97
CA GLY A 314 9.90 -22.71 -38.58
C GLY A 314 11.37 -22.81 -38.16
N VAL A 315 11.67 -22.15 -37.04
CA VAL A 315 12.94 -22.30 -36.33
C VAL A 315 13.05 -23.76 -35.88
N THR A 316 13.78 -24.57 -36.65
CA THR A 316 14.42 -25.78 -36.14
C THR A 316 15.54 -25.37 -35.18
N PRO A 317 15.69 -26.01 -34.00
CA PRO A 317 16.79 -25.68 -33.10
C PRO A 317 18.10 -26.13 -33.74
N GLU A 318 18.94 -25.17 -34.12
CA GLU A 318 20.34 -25.43 -34.47
C GLU A 318 21.09 -25.94 -33.23
N LYS A 319 21.79 -27.05 -33.42
CA LYS A 319 22.79 -27.56 -32.48
C LYS A 319 23.99 -26.64 -32.51
N GLU A 320 24.12 -25.77 -31.52
CA GLU A 320 25.40 -25.11 -31.26
C GLU A 320 26.29 -25.96 -30.34
N THR A 321 27.51 -26.09 -30.82
CA THR A 321 28.66 -26.80 -30.31
C THR A 321 29.11 -26.26 -28.95
N GLN A 322 29.55 -27.17 -28.08
CA GLN A 322 30.29 -26.84 -26.86
C GLN A 322 31.57 -26.07 -27.20
N GLU A 323 31.59 -24.77 -26.94
CA GLU A 323 32.82 -24.03 -26.70
C GLU A 323 32.94 -23.69 -25.22
N SER A 324 33.98 -24.25 -24.61
CA SER A 324 34.40 -23.98 -23.24
C SER A 324 34.88 -22.53 -23.10
N ILE A 325 34.17 -21.71 -22.33
CA ILE A 325 34.63 -20.37 -21.94
C ILE A 325 35.49 -20.50 -20.67
N HIS A 326 36.80 -20.24 -20.83
CA HIS A 326 37.74 -20.01 -19.74
C HIS A 326 37.38 -18.67 -19.06
N ILE A 327 36.91 -18.71 -17.81
CA ILE A 327 36.76 -17.50 -16.99
C ILE A 327 38.16 -17.08 -16.55
N GLN A 328 38.65 -15.94 -17.07
CA GLN A 328 39.86 -15.31 -16.54
C GLN A 328 39.58 -14.79 -15.13
N ALA A 329 40.31 -15.35 -14.16
CA ALA A 329 40.24 -15.08 -12.72
C ALA A 329 40.88 -13.73 -12.33
N VAL A 330 40.64 -12.65 -13.08
CA VAL A 330 41.31 -11.36 -12.84
C VAL A 330 40.30 -10.22 -12.81
N ASP A 331 39.57 -10.08 -11.69
CA ASP A 331 39.21 -8.76 -11.11
C ASP A 331 38.37 -8.82 -9.82
N MET A 332 37.99 -10.01 -9.33
CA MET A 332 37.18 -10.12 -8.11
C MET A 332 37.93 -9.68 -6.84
N GLU A 333 39.26 -9.85 -6.83
CA GLU A 333 40.10 -9.51 -5.69
C GLU A 333 40.27 -7.99 -5.52
N LYS A 334 40.31 -7.22 -6.62
CA LYS A 334 40.35 -5.75 -6.56
C LYS A 334 39.05 -5.14 -6.07
N LEU A 335 37.90 -5.68 -6.49
CA LEU A 335 36.58 -5.23 -6.03
C LEU A 335 36.39 -5.52 -4.53
N LEU A 336 36.82 -6.69 -4.06
CA LEU A 336 36.78 -7.03 -2.63
C LEU A 336 37.73 -6.17 -1.78
N VAL A 337 38.90 -5.81 -2.30
CA VAL A 337 39.83 -4.89 -1.62
C VAL A 337 39.24 -3.48 -1.52
N LYS A 338 38.58 -2.99 -2.58
CA LYS A 338 37.94 -1.67 -2.58
C LYS A 338 36.76 -1.61 -1.60
N ALA A 339 35.88 -2.61 -1.59
CA ALA A 339 34.77 -2.70 -0.65
C ALA A 339 35.25 -2.82 0.81
N ARG A 340 36.35 -3.54 1.07
CA ARG A 340 36.97 -3.61 2.40
C ARG A 340 37.58 -2.27 2.83
N ALA A 341 38.15 -1.50 1.91
CA ALA A 341 38.69 -0.18 2.19
C ALA A 341 37.58 0.83 2.52
N GLU A 342 36.50 0.85 1.75
CA GLU A 342 35.32 1.70 2.02
C GLU A 342 34.66 1.31 3.35
N ALA A 343 34.52 0.01 3.65
CA ALA A 343 34.03 -0.46 4.94
C ALA A 343 34.96 -0.05 6.10
N ALA A 344 36.27 -0.13 5.94
CA ALA A 344 37.23 0.31 6.94
C ALA A 344 37.17 1.82 7.21
N GLU A 345 36.91 2.63 6.17
CA GLU A 345 36.74 4.08 6.29
C GLU A 345 35.44 4.46 7.02
N ILE A 346 34.34 3.76 6.73
CA ILE A 346 33.07 3.91 7.45
C ILE A 346 33.23 3.51 8.92
N VAL A 347 33.90 2.39 9.20
CA VAL A 347 34.19 1.93 10.57
C VAL A 347 35.10 2.93 11.31
N ALA A 348 36.11 3.49 10.64
CA ALA A 348 36.99 4.49 11.22
C ALA A 348 36.27 5.82 11.50
N THR A 349 35.27 6.18 10.68
CA THR A 349 34.44 7.37 10.88
C THR A 349 33.46 7.15 12.03
N ALA A 350 32.80 6.00 12.08
CA ALA A 350 31.91 5.62 13.18
C ALA A 350 32.66 5.51 14.51
N ARG A 351 33.90 4.99 14.53
CA ARG A 351 34.75 4.99 15.74
C ARG A 351 35.11 6.39 16.19
N ARG A 352 35.47 7.29 15.27
CA ARG A 352 35.76 8.71 15.59
C ARG A 352 34.53 9.45 16.11
N GLU A 353 33.36 9.21 15.54
CA GLU A 353 32.09 9.74 16.06
C GLU A 353 31.77 9.18 17.45
N ALA A 354 31.94 7.87 17.66
CA ALA A 354 31.71 7.23 18.94
C ALA A 354 32.69 7.72 20.02
N GLU A 355 33.98 7.88 19.70
CA GLU A 355 34.97 8.48 20.59
C GLU A 355 34.60 9.93 20.95
N SER A 356 34.16 10.73 19.97
CA SER A 356 33.66 12.10 20.19
C SER A 356 32.43 12.12 21.10
N LEU A 357 31.49 11.19 20.91
CA LEU A 357 30.30 11.05 21.76
C LEU A 357 30.66 10.57 23.17
N MET A 358 31.58 9.61 23.31
CA MET A 358 32.10 9.16 24.61
C MET A 358 32.77 10.29 25.38
N VAL A 359 33.59 11.11 24.70
CA VAL A 359 34.23 12.30 25.30
C VAL A 359 33.19 13.34 25.71
N LYS A 360 32.15 13.59 24.89
CA LYS A 360 31.04 14.50 25.24
C LYS A 360 30.22 13.97 26.42
N ALA A 361 29.94 12.67 26.48
CA ALA A 361 29.22 12.03 27.57
C ALA A 361 30.04 12.06 28.88
N GLN A 362 31.35 11.87 28.82
CA GLN A 362 32.26 12.02 29.97
C GLN A 362 32.34 13.48 30.45
N ALA A 363 32.40 14.45 29.53
CA ALA A 363 32.40 15.87 29.86
C ALA A 363 31.08 16.34 30.50
N ALA A 364 29.93 15.83 30.01
CA ALA A 364 28.62 16.10 30.58
C ALA A 364 28.47 15.53 32.01
N LYS A 365 29.09 14.37 32.30
CA LYS A 365 29.11 13.76 33.63
C LYS A 365 30.01 14.49 34.64
N LEU A 366 31.01 15.25 34.18
CA LEU A 366 31.99 15.94 35.02
C LEU A 366 31.65 17.40 35.30
N GLY A 367 30.60 17.95 34.69
CA GLY A 367 30.13 19.32 34.97
C GLY A 367 31.11 20.44 34.61
N ILE A 368 32.05 20.19 33.68
CA ILE A 368 33.06 21.19 33.29
C ILE A 368 32.60 21.94 32.05
N GLY A 369 31.96 23.08 32.25
CA GLY A 369 31.64 24.05 31.20
C GLY A 369 32.75 25.09 31.04
N GLY A 370 33.35 25.16 29.85
CA GLY A 370 33.90 26.38 29.25
C GLY A 370 35.42 26.63 29.40
N ALA A 371 36.16 26.51 28.29
CA ALA A 371 37.23 27.45 27.87
C ALA A 371 37.77 27.09 26.47
N GLN A 372 37.93 28.10 25.62
CA GLN A 372 38.58 28.04 24.30
C GLN A 372 40.04 27.57 24.39
N VAL A 373 40.49 26.76 23.42
CA VAL A 373 41.92 26.67 23.07
C VAL A 373 42.09 26.70 21.56
N VAL A 374 42.91 27.65 21.11
CA VAL A 374 43.38 27.90 19.74
C VAL A 374 44.77 27.31 19.58
N VAL A 375 45.05 26.58 18.49
CA VAL A 375 46.41 26.37 17.88
C VAL A 375 46.19 26.03 16.38
N ALA A 376 46.33 26.96 15.43
CA ALA A 376 47.52 27.46 14.73
C ALA A 376 47.87 26.70 13.42
N ASP A 377 47.74 27.43 12.30
CA ASP A 377 48.05 27.08 10.90
C ASP A 377 49.54 26.96 10.58
N THR A 378 49.87 26.17 9.54
CA THR A 378 50.87 26.42 8.45
C THR A 378 50.98 25.13 7.61
N LYS A 379 51.09 25.08 6.27
CA LYS A 379 51.22 26.05 5.19
C LYS A 379 50.80 25.35 3.87
N THR A 380 50.22 26.14 3.00
CA THR A 380 49.81 25.97 1.59
C THR A 380 50.89 25.48 0.62
N THR A 381 50.48 24.73 -0.41
CA THR A 381 50.73 25.10 -1.83
C THR A 381 49.54 24.67 -2.69
N GLY A 382 48.86 25.66 -3.27
CA GLY A 382 47.72 25.46 -4.17
C GLY A 382 48.10 25.46 -5.64
N THR A 383 47.21 24.86 -6.43
CA THR A 383 46.95 25.22 -7.82
C THR A 383 45.43 25.27 -8.00
N SER A 384 44.97 26.44 -8.38
CA SER A 384 43.56 26.87 -8.46
C SER A 384 42.92 26.54 -9.82
N VAL A 385 41.69 26.02 -9.80
CA VAL A 385 40.67 26.21 -10.84
C VAL A 385 39.32 26.37 -10.10
N PRO A 386 38.47 27.35 -10.48
CA PRO A 386 37.34 27.78 -9.65
C PRO A 386 36.14 26.85 -9.76
N THR A 387 35.69 26.29 -8.64
CA THR A 387 34.36 25.68 -8.54
C THR A 387 33.35 26.79 -8.23
N GLY A 388 32.60 27.17 -9.26
CA GLY A 388 31.31 27.82 -9.06
C GLY A 388 30.40 26.88 -8.29
N GLU A 389 29.69 27.44 -7.32
CA GLU A 389 28.56 26.80 -6.68
C GLU A 389 27.58 26.35 -7.76
N ILE A 390 27.43 25.03 -7.90
CA ILE A 390 26.27 24.40 -8.51
C ILE A 390 25.78 23.41 -7.45
N ASP A 391 24.88 23.94 -6.63
CA ASP A 391 23.79 23.21 -6.01
C ASP A 391 23.02 22.45 -7.09
N ASP A 392 23.04 21.11 -7.03
CA ASP A 392 22.04 20.29 -7.70
C ASP A 392 21.98 18.89 -7.06
N ALA A 393 20.92 18.63 -6.29
CA ALA A 393 20.09 17.41 -6.36
C ALA A 393 19.17 17.33 -5.13
N GLY A 394 18.20 18.26 -5.08
CA GLY A 394 17.04 18.19 -4.20
C GLY A 394 15.82 17.70 -4.97
N GLU A 395 15.12 16.72 -4.38
CA GLU A 395 13.67 16.47 -4.33
C GLU A 395 13.46 14.96 -4.08
N HIS A 396 12.97 14.48 -2.94
CA HIS A 396 11.81 14.96 -2.18
C HIS A 396 11.97 14.79 -0.66
N GLU A 397 12.10 15.91 0.06
CA GLU A 397 11.37 16.20 1.30
C GLU A 397 11.25 17.73 1.39
N MET A 398 10.04 18.23 1.68
CA MET A 398 9.74 19.66 1.72
C MET A 398 10.45 20.29 2.92
N ASN A 399 11.50 21.04 2.65
CA ASN A 399 12.31 21.78 3.59
C ASN A 399 11.43 22.68 4.49
N GLU A 400 11.54 22.57 5.82
CA GLU A 400 10.82 23.38 6.80
C GLU A 400 10.92 24.89 6.51
N LYS A 401 12.03 25.33 5.89
CA LYS A 401 12.27 26.71 5.44
C LYS A 401 11.42 27.11 4.23
N GLU A 402 11.10 26.18 3.33
CA GLU A 402 10.18 26.40 2.21
C GLU A 402 8.72 26.39 2.67
N ARG A 403 8.37 25.55 3.66
CA ARG A 403 7.06 25.59 4.32
C ARG A 403 6.84 26.93 5.02
N ILE A 404 7.86 27.43 5.72
CA ILE A 404 7.83 28.76 6.35
C ILE A 404 7.76 29.87 5.29
N MET A 405 8.54 29.79 4.21
CA MET A 405 8.43 30.74 3.08
C MET A 405 7.07 30.69 2.39
N ALA A 406 6.46 29.52 2.24
CA ALA A 406 5.13 29.35 1.65
C ALA A 406 4.05 29.92 2.57
N LEU A 407 4.16 29.72 3.89
CA LEU A 407 3.30 30.36 4.89
C LEU A 407 3.43 31.88 4.87
N GLU A 408 4.66 32.41 4.76
CA GLU A 408 4.92 33.85 4.66
C GLU A 408 4.43 34.44 3.33
N ALA A 409 4.57 33.71 2.22
CA ALA A 409 4.06 34.09 0.91
C ALA A 409 2.53 34.05 0.87
N MET A 410 1.90 33.06 1.51
CA MET A 410 0.45 32.98 1.64
C MET A 410 -0.10 34.12 2.51
N ASN A 411 0.57 34.45 3.61
CA ASN A 411 0.22 35.59 4.46
C ASN A 411 0.40 36.93 3.75
N HIS A 412 1.44 37.06 2.91
CA HIS A 412 1.60 38.22 2.02
C HIS A 412 0.50 38.28 0.95
N GLY A 413 0.10 37.15 0.36
CA GLY A 413 -0.99 37.07 -0.61
C GLY A 413 -2.35 37.43 0.00
N LEU A 414 -2.65 36.92 1.19
CA LEU A 414 -3.85 37.25 1.97
C LEU A 414 -3.88 38.74 2.34
N SER A 415 -2.74 39.30 2.75
CA SER A 415 -2.61 40.74 3.03
C SER A 415 -2.76 41.61 1.77
N ALA A 416 -2.24 41.13 0.63
CA ALA A 416 -2.40 41.81 -0.66
C ALA A 416 -3.85 41.78 -1.16
N LEU A 417 -4.56 40.65 -0.97
CA LEU A 417 -6.00 40.53 -1.27
C LEU A 417 -6.85 41.45 -0.39
N LYS A 418 -6.60 41.45 0.92
CA LYS A 418 -7.26 42.37 1.86
C LYS A 418 -7.10 43.83 1.44
N LYS A 419 -5.90 44.21 1.01
CA LYS A 419 -5.59 45.56 0.51
C LYS A 419 -6.19 45.86 -0.87
N ALA A 420 -6.19 44.90 -1.79
CA ALA A 420 -6.73 45.06 -3.15
C ALA A 420 -8.26 45.21 -3.16
N TYR A 421 -8.95 44.56 -2.22
CA TYR A 421 -10.40 44.65 -2.06
C TYR A 421 -10.86 45.66 -1.00
N GLY A 422 -9.93 46.42 -0.39
CA GLY A 422 -10.24 47.46 0.59
C GLY A 422 -10.94 46.96 1.86
N LEU A 423 -10.69 45.71 2.25
CA LEU A 423 -11.37 45.05 3.37
C LEU A 423 -10.74 45.47 4.70
N SER A 424 -11.59 45.81 5.67
CA SER A 424 -11.14 45.99 7.06
C SER A 424 -10.77 44.65 7.70
N ASP A 425 -9.98 44.70 8.77
CA ASP A 425 -9.51 43.53 9.53
C ASP A 425 -10.67 42.64 10.00
N GLU A 426 -11.73 43.25 10.53
CA GLU A 426 -12.93 42.55 10.98
C GLU A 426 -13.71 41.90 9.82
N GLN A 427 -13.79 42.56 8.65
CA GLN A 427 -14.45 41.98 7.47
C GLN A 427 -13.68 40.80 6.89
N PHE A 428 -12.35 40.88 6.91
CA PHE A 428 -11.49 39.82 6.42
C PHE A 428 -11.55 38.58 7.31
N GLU A 429 -11.48 38.76 8.64
CA GLU A 429 -11.67 37.67 9.61
C GLU A 429 -13.07 37.05 9.53
N ALA A 430 -14.13 37.86 9.35
CA ALA A 430 -15.48 37.34 9.20
C ALA A 430 -15.62 36.42 7.97
N ILE A 431 -14.98 36.77 6.85
CA ILE A 431 -14.98 35.96 5.62
C ILE A 431 -14.16 34.67 5.80
N THR A 432 -13.02 34.75 6.48
CA THR A 432 -12.20 33.54 6.75
C THR A 432 -12.90 32.59 7.73
N ASN A 433 -13.55 33.13 8.76
CA ASN A 433 -14.35 32.36 9.70
C ASN A 433 -15.62 31.76 9.07
N PHE A 434 -16.26 32.47 8.13
CA PHE A 434 -17.40 31.94 7.36
C PHE A 434 -17.00 30.78 6.44
N ALA A 435 -15.83 30.87 5.79
CA ALA A 435 -15.27 29.78 5.00
C ALA A 435 -14.92 28.54 5.86
N GLY A 436 -14.42 28.77 7.08
CA GLY A 436 -14.19 27.72 8.08
C GLY A 436 -15.49 27.08 8.60
N ALA A 437 -16.53 27.87 8.85
CA ALA A 437 -17.83 27.37 9.29
C ALA A 437 -18.56 26.53 8.22
N HIS A 438 -18.40 26.86 6.94
CA HIS A 438 -18.93 26.06 5.82
C HIS A 438 -18.31 24.66 5.76
N ALA A 439 -17.05 24.49 6.18
CA ALA A 439 -16.39 23.18 6.28
C ALA A 439 -16.90 22.35 7.48
N ILE A 440 -17.33 23.01 8.55
CA ILE A 440 -17.89 22.37 9.75
C ILE A 440 -19.35 21.96 9.52
N LEU A 441 -20.14 22.79 8.84
CA LEU A 441 -21.57 22.54 8.56
C LEU A 441 -21.82 21.42 7.54
N ASN A 442 -20.84 21.08 6.70
CA ASN A 442 -20.91 19.98 5.72
C ASN A 442 -20.37 18.65 6.26
N ARG A 443 -20.11 18.55 7.57
CA ARG A 443 -19.69 17.30 8.23
C ARG A 443 -20.95 16.60 8.78
N GLU A 444 -21.26 15.40 8.30
CA GLU A 444 -22.44 14.64 8.79
C GLU A 444 -22.32 14.35 10.30
N PRO A 445 -23.38 14.58 11.10
CA PRO A 445 -23.32 14.39 12.55
C PRO A 445 -23.45 12.92 12.97
N GLN A 446 -22.59 12.49 13.91
CA GLN A 446 -22.74 11.24 14.65
C GLN A 446 -23.94 11.32 15.61
N LYS A 447 -24.73 10.23 15.67
CA LYS A 447 -25.87 10.09 16.59
C LYS A 447 -25.39 10.06 18.05
N SER A 448 -25.89 10.97 18.87
CA SER A 448 -25.83 10.88 20.34
C SER A 448 -27.16 11.24 21.00
N VAL A 449 -27.27 10.82 22.26
CA VAL A 449 -28.47 10.45 23.02
C VAL A 449 -29.14 11.66 23.70
N VAL A 450 -30.47 11.57 23.86
CA VAL A 450 -31.41 12.58 24.38
C VAL A 450 -31.31 12.76 25.91
N ALA A 451 -31.41 14.02 26.39
CA ALA A 451 -31.99 14.38 27.69
C ALA A 451 -32.69 15.77 27.66
N SER A 452 -33.87 15.85 28.29
CA SER A 452 -34.90 16.92 28.39
C SER A 452 -34.50 18.12 29.30
N ALA A 453 -35.13 19.32 29.41
CA ALA A 453 -36.47 19.94 29.19
C ALA A 453 -36.28 21.51 29.30
N PRO A 454 -37.26 22.46 29.48
CA PRO A 454 -38.74 22.49 29.37
C PRO A 454 -39.30 23.72 28.56
N VAL A 455 -40.63 23.95 28.68
CA VAL A 455 -41.58 24.67 27.80
C VAL A 455 -41.85 26.17 28.13
N ALA A 456 -42.06 26.96 27.04
CA ALA A 456 -42.91 28.15 26.71
C ALA A 456 -43.48 29.13 27.79
N PRO A 457 -43.91 30.37 27.40
CA PRO A 457 -45.22 30.57 26.74
C PRO A 457 -45.33 31.69 25.66
N GLU A 458 -46.51 31.68 25.05
CA GLU A 458 -47.12 32.34 23.88
C GLU A 458 -47.51 33.83 24.03
N ALA A 459 -47.66 34.58 22.90
CA ALA A 459 -48.89 35.29 22.46
C ALA A 459 -48.66 36.45 21.44
N ALA A 460 -49.64 36.66 20.53
CA ALA A 460 -49.72 37.65 19.43
C ALA A 460 -50.77 38.79 19.75
N PRO A 461 -51.41 39.56 18.82
CA PRO A 461 -51.06 40.20 17.52
C PRO A 461 -51.61 41.68 17.28
N ALA A 462 -51.27 42.26 16.10
CA ALA A 462 -52.09 43.09 15.15
C ALA A 462 -52.35 44.63 15.26
N ALA A 463 -52.19 45.32 14.09
CA ALA A 463 -53.12 46.25 13.35
C ALA A 463 -52.59 47.63 12.83
N ALA A 464 -53.03 48.04 11.62
CA ALA A 464 -52.78 49.30 10.85
C ALA A 464 -54.05 50.22 10.85
N PRO A 465 -54.33 51.24 9.96
CA PRO A 465 -53.59 52.13 9.01
C PRO A 465 -54.04 53.66 9.02
N VAL A 466 -53.69 54.50 7.98
CA VAL A 466 -54.55 55.46 7.17
C VAL A 466 -53.88 56.79 6.61
N ALA A 467 -53.90 56.93 5.26
CA ALA A 467 -54.14 57.99 4.21
C ALA A 467 -53.80 59.53 4.20
N ALA A 468 -53.21 59.97 3.05
CA ALA A 468 -53.47 61.09 2.03
C ALA A 468 -53.52 62.62 2.41
N PRO A 469 -53.52 63.66 1.49
CA PRO A 469 -53.41 63.77 0.00
C PRO A 469 -52.48 64.93 -0.59
N THR A 470 -52.57 65.19 -1.91
CA THR A 470 -51.78 66.04 -2.89
C THR A 470 -52.26 67.53 -3.06
N PRO A 471 -51.62 68.48 -3.85
CA PRO A 471 -51.74 68.62 -5.34
C PRO A 471 -50.68 69.43 -6.21
N LYS A 472 -50.63 69.12 -7.54
CA LYS A 472 -50.50 69.92 -8.83
C LYS A 472 -49.31 70.90 -9.13
N VAL A 473 -48.81 71.19 -10.36
CA VAL A 473 -48.95 70.80 -11.81
C VAL A 473 -47.78 71.48 -12.60
N ASP A 474 -47.24 70.88 -13.68
CA ASP A 474 -46.94 71.59 -14.95
C ASP A 474 -46.67 70.64 -16.13
N THR A 475 -47.25 70.98 -17.28
CA THR A 475 -47.43 70.16 -18.49
C THR A 475 -46.45 70.55 -19.60
N ALA A 476 -45.44 69.72 -19.83
CA ALA A 476 -44.67 69.68 -21.10
C ALA A 476 -44.01 68.30 -21.36
N ALA A 477 -44.29 67.28 -20.55
CA ALA A 477 -43.66 65.96 -20.63
C ALA A 477 -44.64 64.82 -21.03
N GLU A 478 -45.89 65.15 -21.36
CA GLU A 478 -46.98 64.17 -21.46
C GLU A 478 -46.98 63.31 -22.73
N ASP A 479 -46.32 63.71 -23.81
CA ASP A 479 -46.30 62.90 -25.04
C ASP A 479 -45.10 61.92 -25.11
N ALA A 480 -43.99 62.22 -24.42
CA ALA A 480 -42.86 61.28 -24.29
C ALA A 480 -43.07 60.25 -23.16
N ALA A 481 -43.80 60.62 -22.11
CA ALA A 481 -44.13 59.72 -21.00
C ALA A 481 -45.17 58.65 -21.39
N LYS A 482 -46.05 58.94 -22.35
CA LYS A 482 -47.12 58.01 -22.76
C LYS A 482 -46.58 56.80 -23.55
N ALA A 483 -45.60 57.01 -24.42
CA ALA A 483 -44.93 55.93 -25.16
C ALA A 483 -44.02 55.07 -24.26
N ALA A 484 -43.36 55.67 -23.26
CA ALA A 484 -42.56 54.95 -22.28
C ALA A 484 -43.43 54.17 -21.27
N ALA A 485 -44.59 54.71 -20.87
CA ALA A 485 -45.54 54.04 -19.99
C ALA A 485 -46.20 52.83 -20.65
N GLU A 486 -46.59 52.91 -21.93
CA GLU A 486 -47.16 51.76 -22.65
C GLU A 486 -46.15 50.63 -22.89
N ALA A 487 -44.87 50.97 -23.11
CA ALA A 487 -43.78 49.99 -23.22
C ALA A 487 -43.47 49.33 -21.86
N LYS A 488 -43.51 50.09 -20.76
CA LYS A 488 -43.28 49.59 -19.40
C LYS A 488 -44.42 48.69 -18.91
N VAL A 489 -45.68 49.04 -19.19
CA VAL A 489 -46.85 48.21 -18.86
C VAL A 489 -46.85 46.90 -19.64
N LYS A 490 -46.43 46.89 -20.92
CA LYS A 490 -46.25 45.65 -21.69
C LYS A 490 -45.08 44.79 -21.19
N ALA A 491 -43.98 45.41 -20.75
CA ALA A 491 -42.83 44.69 -20.21
C ALA A 491 -43.13 44.09 -18.82
N GLU A 492 -43.83 44.81 -17.95
CA GLU A 492 -44.26 44.34 -16.62
C GLU A 492 -45.34 43.25 -16.73
N ALA A 493 -46.28 43.36 -17.68
CA ALA A 493 -47.26 42.31 -17.96
C ALA A 493 -46.61 41.01 -18.49
N LYS A 494 -45.56 41.13 -19.32
CA LYS A 494 -44.79 39.99 -19.82
C LYS A 494 -43.95 39.35 -18.71
N ALA A 495 -43.28 40.15 -17.88
CA ALA A 495 -42.51 39.66 -16.74
C ALA A 495 -43.39 38.98 -15.67
N ALA A 496 -44.61 39.49 -15.45
CA ALA A 496 -45.57 38.86 -14.55
C ALA A 496 -46.12 37.53 -15.12
N ALA A 497 -46.34 37.44 -16.43
CA ALA A 497 -46.74 36.20 -17.10
C ALA A 497 -45.61 35.15 -17.09
N ASP A 498 -44.36 35.57 -17.32
CA ASP A 498 -43.18 34.69 -17.28
C ASP A 498 -42.88 34.21 -15.84
N ALA A 499 -43.04 35.08 -14.82
CA ALA A 499 -42.91 34.70 -13.41
C ALA A 499 -44.03 33.74 -12.94
N ALA A 500 -45.27 33.95 -13.39
CA ALA A 500 -46.37 33.02 -13.12
C ALA A 500 -46.19 31.66 -13.82
N GLY A 501 -45.57 31.65 -15.01
CA GLY A 501 -45.20 30.44 -15.73
C GLY A 501 -44.07 29.66 -15.04
N GLN A 502 -43.04 30.37 -14.53
CA GLN A 502 -41.95 29.78 -13.78
C GLN A 502 -42.37 29.24 -12.41
N ALA A 503 -43.28 29.93 -11.71
CA ALA A 503 -43.83 29.46 -10.43
C ALA A 503 -44.66 28.17 -10.62
N LYS A 504 -45.50 28.10 -11.66
CA LYS A 504 -46.24 26.86 -12.00
C LYS A 504 -45.33 25.72 -12.44
N ALA A 505 -44.23 26.02 -13.14
CA ALA A 505 -43.24 25.01 -13.51
C ALA A 505 -42.46 24.49 -12.29
N GLN A 506 -42.12 25.35 -11.32
CA GLN A 506 -41.48 24.93 -10.07
C GLN A 506 -42.42 24.12 -9.17
N GLU A 507 -43.70 24.49 -9.06
CA GLU A 507 -44.70 23.68 -8.34
C GLU A 507 -44.89 22.30 -8.99
N ALA A 508 -44.94 22.22 -10.33
CA ALA A 508 -45.04 20.95 -11.03
C ALA A 508 -43.80 20.06 -10.83
N VAL A 509 -42.60 20.65 -10.79
CA VAL A 509 -41.35 19.94 -10.50
C VAL A 509 -41.27 19.48 -9.04
N GLN A 510 -41.78 20.28 -8.09
CA GLN A 510 -41.87 19.88 -6.68
C GLN A 510 -42.91 18.76 -6.46
N GLN A 511 -44.07 18.83 -7.12
CA GLN A 511 -45.07 17.76 -7.08
C GLN A 511 -44.52 16.46 -7.67
N ALA A 512 -43.85 16.52 -8.82
CA ALA A 512 -43.23 15.34 -9.42
C ALA A 512 -42.10 14.76 -8.54
N ALA A 513 -41.33 15.61 -7.85
CA ALA A 513 -40.31 15.16 -6.89
C ALA A 513 -40.91 14.51 -5.64
N GLN A 514 -42.04 15.04 -5.13
CA GLN A 514 -42.76 14.45 -4.00
C GLN A 514 -43.44 13.13 -4.37
N GLU A 515 -44.03 13.01 -5.57
CA GLU A 515 -44.61 11.76 -6.07
C GLU A 515 -43.53 10.69 -6.29
N LYS A 516 -42.36 11.08 -6.82
CA LYS A 516 -41.22 10.18 -6.98
C LYS A 516 -40.66 9.72 -5.63
N SER A 517 -40.52 10.64 -4.66
CA SER A 517 -40.10 10.32 -3.29
C SER A 517 -41.08 9.38 -2.59
N ALA A 518 -42.38 9.58 -2.75
CA ALA A 518 -43.41 8.71 -2.19
C ALA A 518 -43.42 7.32 -2.84
N ALA A 519 -43.18 7.24 -4.16
CA ALA A 519 -43.05 5.97 -4.88
C ALA A 519 -41.80 5.19 -4.46
N GLU A 520 -40.66 5.86 -4.31
CA GLU A 520 -39.41 5.25 -3.82
C GLU A 520 -39.53 4.79 -2.36
N ALA A 521 -40.20 5.57 -1.51
CA ALA A 521 -40.49 5.18 -0.12
C ALA A 521 -41.41 3.96 -0.04
N LYS A 522 -42.41 3.86 -0.93
CA LYS A 522 -43.30 2.70 -1.02
C LYS A 522 -42.58 1.45 -1.52
N ILE A 523 -41.74 1.56 -2.55
CA ILE A 523 -40.91 0.45 -3.04
C ILE A 523 -39.95 -0.04 -1.95
N LYS A 524 -39.37 0.88 -1.18
CA LYS A 524 -38.49 0.54 -0.06
C LYS A 524 -39.25 -0.13 1.07
N ALA A 525 -40.44 0.37 1.43
CA ALA A 525 -41.28 -0.24 2.47
C ALA A 525 -41.78 -1.64 2.06
N ASP A 526 -42.15 -1.84 0.79
CA ASP A 526 -42.57 -3.14 0.27
C ASP A 526 -41.39 -4.13 0.23
N ALA A 527 -40.18 -3.66 -0.09
CA ALA A 527 -38.95 -4.47 -0.04
C ALA A 527 -38.55 -4.83 1.39
N GLU A 528 -38.66 -3.90 2.35
CA GLU A 528 -38.40 -4.13 3.77
C GLU A 528 -39.46 -5.05 4.39
N ALA A 529 -40.73 -4.92 4.01
CA ALA A 529 -41.80 -5.82 4.45
C ALA A 529 -41.63 -7.24 3.90
N LYS A 530 -41.19 -7.38 2.64
CA LYS A 530 -40.86 -8.67 2.04
C LYS A 530 -39.63 -9.30 2.67
N ALA A 531 -38.58 -8.52 2.93
CA ALA A 531 -37.39 -8.98 3.65
C ALA A 531 -37.72 -9.37 5.10
N ALA A 532 -38.62 -8.65 5.78
CA ALA A 532 -39.09 -8.99 7.11
C ALA A 532 -39.97 -10.25 7.11
N ALA A 533 -40.79 -10.47 6.08
CA ALA A 533 -41.58 -11.70 5.94
C ALA A 533 -40.70 -12.92 5.63
N GLU A 534 -39.69 -12.77 4.76
CA GLU A 534 -38.69 -13.81 4.47
C GLU A 534 -37.79 -14.09 5.69
N ALA A 535 -37.42 -13.06 6.45
CA ALA A 535 -36.71 -13.21 7.71
C ALA A 535 -37.57 -13.93 8.76
N LYS A 536 -38.85 -13.58 8.89
CA LYS A 536 -39.77 -14.21 9.85
C LYS A 536 -40.06 -15.68 9.50
N ALA A 537 -40.20 -16.00 8.21
CA ALA A 537 -40.31 -17.38 7.73
C ALA A 537 -39.03 -18.19 8.03
N LYS A 538 -37.84 -17.59 7.81
CA LYS A 538 -36.57 -18.19 8.22
C LYS A 538 -36.44 -18.34 9.73
N THR A 539 -36.94 -17.38 10.51
CA THR A 539 -36.87 -17.41 11.99
C THR A 539 -37.80 -18.49 12.55
N GLU A 540 -38.96 -18.75 11.93
CA GLU A 540 -39.87 -19.83 12.32
C GLU A 540 -39.35 -21.23 11.91
N GLU A 541 -38.64 -21.33 10.78
CA GLU A 541 -37.98 -22.55 10.33
C GLU A 541 -36.72 -22.86 11.18
N GLU A 542 -35.93 -21.84 11.52
CA GLU A 542 -34.80 -21.91 12.46
C GLU A 542 -35.26 -22.15 13.90
N ALA A 543 -36.41 -21.61 14.34
CA ALA A 543 -36.96 -21.89 15.67
C ALA A 543 -37.46 -23.34 15.80
N LYS A 544 -37.99 -23.95 14.74
CA LYS A 544 -38.33 -25.38 14.72
C LYS A 544 -37.08 -26.27 14.71
N ALA A 545 -36.03 -25.88 13.98
CA ALA A 545 -34.75 -26.57 13.99
C ALA A 545 -34.02 -26.42 15.35
N LYS A 546 -34.13 -25.26 15.99
CA LYS A 546 -33.55 -24.94 17.30
C LYS A 546 -34.31 -25.61 18.45
N ALA A 547 -35.64 -25.72 18.39
CA ALA A 547 -36.43 -26.48 19.36
C ALA A 547 -36.15 -28.00 19.30
N ALA A 548 -35.86 -28.54 18.11
CA ALA A 548 -35.41 -29.92 17.93
C ALA A 548 -33.97 -30.14 18.45
N ALA A 549 -33.10 -29.12 18.34
CA ALA A 549 -31.73 -29.16 18.87
C ALA A 549 -31.65 -28.90 20.39
N GLU A 550 -32.51 -28.04 20.95
CA GLU A 550 -32.59 -27.74 22.40
C GLU A 550 -33.16 -28.92 23.20
N ALA A 551 -34.03 -29.73 22.60
CA ALA A 551 -34.50 -31.00 23.21
C ALA A 551 -33.39 -32.07 23.28
N ALA A 552 -32.38 -31.98 22.40
CA ALA A 552 -31.20 -32.87 22.42
C ALA A 552 -30.06 -32.35 23.32
N ALA A 553 -30.08 -31.06 23.70
CA ALA A 553 -29.03 -30.39 24.46
C ALA A 553 -29.30 -30.29 25.97
N GLN A 554 -30.40 -30.84 26.48
CA GLN A 554 -30.64 -31.01 27.93
C GLN A 554 -29.80 -32.14 28.53
N VAL A 555 -28.48 -32.03 28.42
CA VAL A 555 -27.52 -32.71 29.31
C VAL A 555 -26.54 -31.64 29.79
N THR A 556 -26.93 -30.98 30.87
CA THR A 556 -26.11 -30.24 31.86
C THR A 556 -24.86 -29.53 31.34
N ALA A 557 -25.00 -28.24 31.00
CA ALA A 557 -23.88 -27.31 30.94
C ALA A 557 -23.35 -27.04 32.37
N PRO A 558 -22.01 -27.13 32.62
CA PRO A 558 -21.45 -26.72 33.89
C PRO A 558 -21.32 -25.19 33.96
N THR A 559 -21.50 -24.71 35.18
CA THR A 559 -21.48 -23.34 35.68
C THR A 559 -20.27 -22.51 35.27
N ALA A 560 -20.53 -21.23 34.96
CA ALA A 560 -19.58 -20.14 34.98
C ALA A 560 -18.87 -20.07 36.35
N GLY A 561 -17.55 -19.88 36.34
CA GLY A 561 -16.71 -19.80 37.53
C GLY A 561 -15.84 -21.03 37.75
N ALA A 562 -14.87 -21.26 36.87
CA ALA A 562 -13.73 -22.12 37.15
C ALA A 562 -12.45 -21.39 36.72
N ASP A 563 -11.58 -21.16 37.69
CA ASP A 563 -10.28 -20.54 37.52
C ASP A 563 -9.47 -21.31 36.46
N PHE A 564 -9.01 -20.59 35.44
CA PHE A 564 -8.20 -21.14 34.36
C PHE A 564 -6.77 -21.33 34.89
N GLY A 565 -6.56 -22.25 35.83
CA GLY A 565 -5.28 -22.41 36.52
C GLY A 565 -4.16 -22.86 35.57
N VAL A 566 -2.93 -22.43 35.84
CA VAL A 566 -1.73 -22.98 35.19
C VAL A 566 -1.47 -24.36 35.79
N SER A 567 -1.82 -25.43 35.07
CA SER A 567 -1.57 -26.80 35.51
C SER A 567 -0.10 -27.18 35.32
N SER A 568 0.51 -27.82 36.33
CA SER A 568 1.83 -28.45 36.19
C SER A 568 1.73 -29.67 35.27
N LEU A 569 2.54 -29.72 34.21
CA LEU A 569 2.62 -30.89 33.34
C LEU A 569 3.32 -32.05 34.08
N ALA A 570 2.77 -33.26 33.96
CA ALA A 570 3.40 -34.46 34.51
C ALA A 570 4.67 -34.78 33.71
N LEU A 571 5.81 -34.90 34.40
CA LEU A 571 7.08 -35.25 33.78
C LEU A 571 7.11 -36.73 33.43
N GLU A 572 7.35 -37.03 32.15
CA GLU A 572 7.70 -38.37 31.68
C GLU A 572 9.08 -38.73 32.23
N LYS A 573 9.18 -39.86 32.94
CA LYS A 573 10.42 -40.31 33.58
C LYS A 573 11.15 -41.36 32.77
N THR A 574 10.47 -42.02 31.84
CA THR A 574 11.08 -43.01 30.97
C THR A 574 11.73 -42.30 29.78
N THR A 575 13.03 -42.53 29.60
CA THR A 575 13.81 -41.89 28.54
C THR A 575 13.33 -42.35 27.15
N LEU A 576 13.52 -41.53 26.11
CA LEU A 576 13.17 -41.97 24.75
C LEU A 576 13.95 -43.23 24.34
N ALA A 577 15.22 -43.35 24.76
CA ALA A 577 16.05 -44.53 24.49
C ALA A 577 15.45 -45.81 25.09
N GLU A 578 14.88 -45.74 26.29
CA GLU A 578 14.18 -46.88 26.91
C GLU A 578 12.88 -47.23 26.16
N ARG A 579 12.08 -46.22 25.78
CA ARG A 579 10.83 -46.43 25.03
C ARG A 579 11.06 -46.96 23.61
N ALA A 580 12.17 -46.56 22.98
CA ALA A 580 12.57 -46.93 21.63
C ALA A 580 13.59 -48.09 21.60
N SER A 581 13.70 -48.87 22.68
CA SER A 581 14.70 -49.96 22.79
C SER A 581 14.61 -51.05 21.71
N GLN A 582 13.49 -51.13 20.99
CA GLN A 582 13.27 -52.05 19.87
C GLN A 582 13.51 -51.41 18.49
N VAL A 583 13.85 -50.12 18.43
CA VAL A 583 14.10 -49.36 17.20
C VAL A 583 15.59 -49.03 17.13
N ASP A 584 16.22 -49.23 15.98
CA ASP A 584 17.62 -48.86 15.77
C ASP A 584 17.81 -47.35 15.99
N GLU A 585 18.80 -46.97 16.78
CA GLU A 585 19.12 -45.58 17.13
C GLU A 585 19.29 -44.69 15.91
N LYS A 586 19.84 -45.21 14.80
CA LYS A 586 20.00 -44.48 13.54
C LYS A 586 18.68 -44.15 12.85
N SER A 587 17.58 -44.76 13.26
CA SER A 587 16.25 -44.54 12.68
C SER A 587 15.51 -43.37 13.32
N TYR A 588 15.94 -42.91 14.49
CA TYR A 588 15.27 -41.83 15.23
C TYR A 588 16.21 -40.75 15.77
N LYS A 589 17.53 -40.91 15.64
CA LYS A 589 18.50 -39.85 15.94
C LYS A 589 19.04 -39.21 14.67
N GLU A 590 19.01 -37.89 14.62
CA GLU A 590 19.64 -37.09 13.58
C GLU A 590 21.05 -36.64 13.99
N LYS A 591 21.97 -36.52 13.03
CA LYS A 591 23.33 -36.03 13.30
C LYS A 591 23.42 -34.53 13.01
N TYR A 592 23.51 -33.73 14.07
CA TYR A 592 23.74 -32.29 13.97
C TYR A 592 25.25 -31.97 13.89
N THR A 593 25.61 -31.02 13.04
CA THR A 593 26.98 -30.54 12.82
C THR A 593 27.16 -29.08 13.22
N GLY A 594 26.08 -28.32 13.29
CA GLY A 594 26.04 -26.95 13.77
C GLY A 594 25.55 -26.83 15.21
N VAL A 595 25.86 -25.68 15.81
CA VAL A 595 25.41 -25.30 17.16
C VAL A 595 24.97 -23.84 17.10
N ILE A 596 23.88 -23.53 17.78
CA ILE A 596 23.38 -22.15 17.89
C ILE A 596 24.28 -21.38 18.85
N ARG A 597 24.70 -20.19 18.46
CA ARG A 597 25.60 -19.35 19.27
C ARG A 597 24.92 -18.97 20.56
N GLU A 598 25.75 -18.74 21.57
CA GLU A 598 25.30 -18.14 22.82
C GLU A 598 25.38 -16.62 22.70
N THR A 599 24.32 -15.95 23.13
CA THR A 599 24.27 -14.49 23.24
C THR A 599 23.96 -14.11 24.67
N VAL A 600 24.80 -13.26 25.26
CA VAL A 600 24.66 -12.78 26.63
C VAL A 600 23.89 -11.46 26.63
N LEU A 601 22.80 -11.40 27.41
CA LEU A 601 21.96 -10.23 27.61
C LEU A 601 22.06 -9.74 29.05
N GLY A 602 22.05 -8.42 29.27
CA GLY A 602 22.06 -7.83 30.61
C GLY A 602 23.43 -7.37 31.11
N ASN A 603 23.55 -7.16 32.42
CA ASN A 603 24.69 -6.47 33.04
C ASN A 603 25.19 -7.19 34.29
N GLY A 604 26.51 -7.32 34.44
CA GLY A 604 27.14 -7.85 35.66
C GLY A 604 26.58 -9.23 36.05
N ASP A 605 26.18 -9.35 37.31
CA ASP A 605 25.61 -10.58 37.89
C ASP A 605 24.17 -10.87 37.41
N HIS A 606 23.53 -9.92 36.71
CA HIS A 606 22.17 -10.03 36.17
C HIS A 606 22.18 -10.28 34.65
N THR A 607 23.12 -11.10 34.21
CA THR A 607 23.21 -11.54 32.81
C THR A 607 22.42 -12.82 32.59
N ILE A 608 21.80 -12.95 31.41
CA ILE A 608 21.13 -14.17 30.95
C ILE A 608 21.72 -14.54 29.59
N THR A 609 22.11 -15.80 29.44
CA THR A 609 22.58 -16.35 28.17
C THR A 609 21.45 -17.07 27.46
N VAL A 610 21.31 -16.85 26.15
CA VAL A 610 20.35 -17.53 25.29
C VAL A 610 21.06 -18.20 24.12
N GLY A 611 20.46 -19.25 23.54
CA GLY A 611 21.06 -20.05 22.47
C GLY A 611 21.82 -21.27 22.98
N GLY A 612 22.89 -21.68 22.29
CA GLY A 612 23.71 -22.84 22.67
C GLY A 612 23.15 -24.21 22.25
N SER A 613 21.93 -24.27 21.71
CA SER A 613 21.30 -25.53 21.32
C SER A 613 22.04 -26.25 20.19
N ALA A 614 22.19 -27.57 20.33
CA ALA A 614 22.89 -28.45 19.39
C ALA A 614 21.98 -29.53 18.75
N SER A 615 20.67 -29.35 18.83
CA SER A 615 19.64 -30.15 18.12
C SER A 615 18.38 -29.32 17.91
N MET A 616 17.40 -29.89 17.18
CA MET A 616 16.09 -29.26 17.01
C MET A 616 15.42 -28.96 18.38
N PRO A 617 14.50 -27.98 18.44
CA PRO A 617 13.91 -27.49 19.70
C PRO A 617 13.36 -28.63 20.57
N PHE A 618 13.82 -28.72 21.81
CA PHE A 618 13.43 -29.73 22.82
C PHE A 618 13.73 -31.19 22.45
N HIS A 619 14.55 -31.45 21.41
CA HIS A 619 15.04 -32.79 21.11
C HIS A 619 16.20 -33.19 22.03
N LEU A 620 15.93 -33.24 23.34
CA LEU A 620 16.91 -33.49 24.41
C LEU A 620 17.52 -34.90 24.38
N PHE A 621 16.88 -35.82 23.66
CA PHE A 621 17.36 -37.19 23.50
C PHE A 621 18.50 -37.33 22.48
N GLU A 622 18.70 -36.32 21.62
CA GLU A 622 19.67 -36.33 20.52
C GLU A 622 20.53 -35.05 20.44
N GLY A 623 20.38 -34.13 21.39
CA GLY A 623 21.28 -32.99 21.53
C GLY A 623 21.09 -32.23 22.84
N ILE A 624 21.98 -31.26 23.06
CA ILE A 624 22.05 -30.48 24.29
C ILE A 624 21.39 -29.13 24.06
N HIS A 625 20.59 -28.69 25.04
CA HIS A 625 19.98 -27.37 25.12
C HIS A 625 20.41 -26.76 26.45
N PRO A 626 21.50 -25.97 26.49
CA PRO A 626 22.11 -25.53 27.75
C PRO A 626 21.28 -24.45 28.47
N HIS A 627 20.49 -23.67 27.73
CA HIS A 627 19.71 -22.55 28.25
C HIS A 627 18.22 -22.75 27.95
N LYS A 628 17.37 -22.31 28.87
CA LYS A 628 15.91 -22.24 28.65
C LYS A 628 15.60 -21.02 27.79
N ALA A 629 14.51 -21.09 27.01
CA ALA A 629 14.01 -19.92 26.31
C ALA A 629 13.63 -18.81 27.31
N LEU A 630 14.04 -17.57 27.02
CA LEU A 630 13.80 -16.40 27.83
C LEU A 630 12.46 -15.76 27.47
N ILE A 631 11.67 -15.35 28.46
CA ILE A 631 10.46 -14.54 28.24
C ILE A 631 10.70 -13.13 28.78
N ALA A 632 10.60 -12.15 27.89
CA ALA A 632 10.58 -10.74 28.22
C ALA A 632 9.14 -10.21 28.24
N MET A 633 8.80 -9.40 29.24
CA MET A 633 7.51 -8.70 29.26
C MET A 633 7.61 -7.33 28.60
N ASP A 634 6.65 -7.02 27.73
CA ASP A 634 6.57 -5.77 26.97
C ASP A 634 6.02 -4.62 27.83
N VAL A 635 6.76 -3.52 27.90
CA VAL A 635 6.43 -2.27 28.59
C VAL A 635 6.50 -1.15 27.57
N LEU A 636 5.44 -0.37 27.44
CA LEU A 636 5.37 0.72 26.47
C LEU A 636 5.84 2.03 27.11
N ASP A 637 6.53 2.87 26.35
CA ASP A 637 6.98 4.20 26.78
C ASP A 637 5.85 5.26 26.79
N ALA A 638 4.65 4.86 26.39
CA ALA A 638 3.42 5.62 26.49
C ALA A 638 2.21 4.71 26.71
N ARG A 639 1.16 5.28 27.32
CA ARG A 639 -0.08 4.58 27.62
C ARG A 639 -0.73 4.06 26.33
N PRO A 640 -1.07 2.75 26.23
CA PRO A 640 -1.85 2.25 25.12
C PRO A 640 -3.35 2.43 25.37
N ASP A 641 -4.01 3.21 24.51
CA ASP A 641 -5.46 3.47 24.61
C ASP A 641 -6.32 2.44 23.87
N ASP A 642 -5.72 1.59 23.03
CA ASP A 642 -6.43 0.68 22.13
C ASP A 642 -6.43 -0.79 22.58
N TRP A 643 -5.87 -1.06 23.76
CA TRP A 643 -5.82 -2.40 24.34
C TRP A 643 -7.20 -2.82 24.87
N PRO A 644 -7.61 -4.09 24.66
CA PRO A 644 -8.82 -4.59 25.29
C PRO A 644 -8.68 -4.62 26.82
N GLU A 645 -9.78 -4.41 27.53
CA GLU A 645 -9.81 -4.41 29.01
C GLU A 645 -9.24 -5.70 29.60
N THR A 646 -9.47 -6.83 28.93
CA THR A 646 -8.94 -8.15 29.31
C THR A 646 -7.41 -8.21 29.36
N LEU A 647 -6.70 -7.30 28.69
CA LEU A 647 -5.26 -7.11 28.85
C LEU A 647 -4.93 -5.94 29.78
N ALA A 648 -5.61 -4.80 29.58
CA ALA A 648 -5.29 -3.55 30.29
C ALA A 648 -5.48 -3.65 31.81
N GLN A 649 -6.46 -4.42 32.30
CA GLN A 649 -6.80 -4.59 33.73
C GLN A 649 -5.61 -5.02 34.60
N HIS A 650 -4.60 -5.67 34.01
CA HIS A 650 -3.40 -6.13 34.73
C HIS A 650 -2.37 -5.02 34.99
N PHE A 651 -2.54 -3.86 34.37
CA PHE A 651 -1.57 -2.77 34.38
C PHE A 651 -2.20 -1.40 34.68
N THR A 652 -3.51 -1.29 34.87
CA THR A 652 -4.23 -0.01 35.01
C THR A 652 -3.66 0.94 36.06
N ASP A 653 -3.07 0.41 37.12
CA ASP A 653 -2.41 1.16 38.21
C ASP A 653 -1.02 1.69 37.87
N VAL A 654 -0.40 1.21 36.79
CA VAL A 654 0.98 1.54 36.39
C VAL A 654 1.13 2.00 34.93
N MET A 655 0.09 1.92 34.09
CA MET A 655 0.16 2.22 32.65
C MET A 655 0.62 3.63 32.29
N ASP A 656 0.47 4.61 33.20
CA ASP A 656 0.95 5.99 33.00
C ASP A 656 2.40 6.20 33.48
N ASN A 657 3.01 5.18 34.07
CA ASN A 657 4.36 5.21 34.62
C ASN A 657 5.18 3.99 34.16
N PRO A 658 5.91 4.10 33.05
CA PRO A 658 6.68 2.98 32.48
C PRO A 658 7.69 2.36 33.46
N VAL A 659 8.25 3.13 34.40
CA VAL A 659 9.15 2.61 35.45
C VAL A 659 8.39 1.72 36.43
N ALA A 660 7.27 2.20 36.95
CA ALA A 660 6.41 1.40 37.85
C ALA A 660 5.88 0.16 37.14
N TRP A 661 5.56 0.28 35.84
CA TRP A 661 5.11 -0.84 35.02
C TRP A 661 6.19 -1.91 34.88
N ALA A 662 7.42 -1.56 34.51
CA ALA A 662 8.53 -2.50 34.45
C ALA A 662 8.79 -3.19 35.81
N GLN A 663 8.76 -2.42 36.90
CA GLN A 663 8.91 -2.97 38.25
C GLN A 663 7.77 -3.92 38.61
N LYS A 664 6.52 -3.64 38.20
CA LYS A 664 5.38 -4.53 38.41
C LYS A 664 5.54 -5.84 37.62
N CYS A 665 5.93 -5.76 36.35
CA CYS A 665 6.23 -6.95 35.54
C CYS A 665 7.25 -7.87 36.21
N ILE A 666 8.29 -7.32 36.84
CA ILE A 666 9.31 -8.09 37.55
C ILE A 666 8.78 -8.63 38.89
N LYS A 667 8.24 -7.76 39.74
CA LYS A 667 7.90 -8.09 41.14
C LYS A 667 6.66 -8.97 41.27
N GLU A 668 5.63 -8.72 40.45
CA GLU A 668 4.35 -9.40 40.55
C GLU A 668 4.20 -10.51 39.52
N TYR A 669 4.70 -10.30 38.29
CA TYR A 669 4.55 -11.24 37.19
C TYR A 669 5.81 -12.06 36.90
N GLY A 670 6.89 -11.81 37.63
CA GLY A 670 8.13 -12.60 37.56
C GLY A 670 8.84 -12.50 36.21
N ALA A 671 8.77 -11.35 35.53
CA ALA A 671 9.48 -11.11 34.28
C ALA A 671 11.00 -11.27 34.47
N GLU A 672 11.63 -12.10 33.64
CA GLU A 672 13.08 -12.36 33.69
C GLU A 672 13.86 -11.39 32.80
N ALA A 673 13.16 -10.69 31.90
CA ALA A 673 13.66 -9.60 31.09
C ALA A 673 12.52 -8.61 30.79
N ILE A 674 12.86 -7.39 30.40
CA ILE A 674 11.90 -6.36 29.99
C ILE A 674 12.19 -5.96 28.54
N ASN A 675 11.13 -5.89 27.73
CA ASN A 675 11.16 -5.21 26.45
C ASN A 675 10.54 -3.82 26.60
N ILE A 676 11.29 -2.76 26.29
CA ILE A 676 10.79 -1.39 26.24
C ILE A 676 10.40 -1.11 24.79
N SER A 677 9.11 -0.98 24.53
CA SER A 677 8.60 -0.57 23.21
C SER A 677 8.44 0.95 23.15
N LEU A 678 9.25 1.59 22.30
CA LEU A 678 9.28 3.04 22.07
C LEU A 678 8.16 3.46 21.11
N VAL A 679 6.92 3.10 21.42
CA VAL A 679 5.75 3.37 20.56
C VAL A 679 5.47 4.86 20.40
N SER A 680 5.91 5.69 21.36
CA SER A 680 5.66 7.13 21.32
C SER A 680 6.43 7.86 20.22
N THR A 681 7.50 7.27 19.66
CA THR A 681 8.30 7.91 18.61
C THR A 681 7.73 7.72 17.21
N ASP A 682 6.66 6.94 17.04
CA ASP A 682 6.01 6.73 15.74
C ASP A 682 5.63 8.09 15.12
N PRO A 683 6.16 8.44 13.92
CA PRO A 683 5.81 9.67 13.22
C PRO A 683 4.31 9.82 12.92
N ASN A 684 3.59 8.71 12.81
CA ASN A 684 2.14 8.69 12.56
C ASN A 684 1.32 8.68 13.86
N GLY A 685 1.98 8.54 15.00
CA GLY A 685 1.38 8.52 16.33
C GLY A 685 1.71 9.79 17.10
N MET A 686 2.33 9.63 18.28
CA MET A 686 2.72 10.75 19.14
C MET A 686 3.90 11.54 18.59
N ASN A 687 4.72 10.95 17.71
CA ASN A 687 5.94 11.53 17.16
C ASN A 687 6.81 12.22 18.22
N ARG A 688 6.95 11.59 19.39
CA ARG A 688 7.79 12.09 20.49
C ARG A 688 9.23 12.20 20.00
N SER A 689 9.94 13.22 20.48
CA SER A 689 11.35 13.40 20.14
C SER A 689 12.18 12.19 20.60
N ALA A 690 13.24 11.87 19.85
CA ALA A 690 14.20 10.83 20.23
C ALA A 690 14.74 11.08 21.64
N SER A 691 15.12 12.31 21.95
CA SER A 691 15.66 12.69 23.28
C SER A 691 14.69 12.40 24.43
N ASP A 692 13.40 12.66 24.25
CA ASP A 692 12.43 12.43 25.32
C ASP A 692 12.09 10.96 25.49
N ALA A 693 11.96 10.21 24.39
CA ALA A 693 11.80 8.77 24.44
C ALA A 693 13.03 8.06 25.06
N SER A 694 14.24 8.48 24.68
CA SER A 694 15.50 7.99 25.26
C SER A 694 15.58 8.24 26.76
N LYS A 695 15.14 9.40 27.26
CA LYS A 695 15.11 9.68 28.70
C LYS A 695 14.16 8.74 29.44
N ILE A 696 12.97 8.47 28.88
CA ILE A 696 12.00 7.55 29.49
C ILE A 696 12.58 6.14 29.52
N ALA A 697 13.16 5.67 28.41
CA ALA A 697 13.82 4.37 28.36
C ALA A 697 15.00 4.29 29.35
N ALA A 698 15.82 5.34 29.44
CA ALA A 698 16.93 5.42 30.39
C ALA A 698 16.46 5.33 31.85
N GLN A 699 15.34 5.98 32.21
CA GLN A 699 14.75 5.86 33.55
C GLN A 699 14.33 4.42 33.88
N ILE A 700 13.75 3.69 32.92
CA ILE A 700 13.42 2.27 33.10
C ILE A 700 14.71 1.47 33.25
N ILE A 701 15.70 1.70 32.39
CA ILE A 701 17.01 1.03 32.39
C ILE A 701 17.76 1.24 33.70
N GLU A 702 17.64 2.41 34.33
CA GLU A 702 18.22 2.70 35.63
C GLU A 702 17.49 2.00 36.78
N ALA A 703 16.17 1.87 36.68
CA ALA A 703 15.30 1.41 37.76
C ALA A 703 15.16 -0.11 37.89
N VAL A 704 15.68 -0.90 36.93
CA VAL A 704 15.62 -2.36 36.95
C VAL A 704 16.99 -2.99 36.65
N GLU A 705 17.18 -4.23 37.11
CA GLU A 705 18.46 -4.96 36.98
C GLU A 705 18.40 -6.12 35.99
N VAL A 706 17.19 -6.60 35.63
CA VAL A 706 17.00 -7.66 34.63
C VAL A 706 17.48 -7.21 33.23
N PRO A 707 17.82 -8.14 32.33
CA PRO A 707 18.14 -7.81 30.94
C PRO A 707 17.03 -6.99 30.25
N ILE A 708 17.45 -6.02 29.43
CA ILE A 708 16.56 -5.11 28.73
C ILE A 708 16.77 -5.20 27.22
N ILE A 709 15.66 -5.32 26.52
CA ILE A 709 15.56 -5.14 25.07
C ILE A 709 14.86 -3.80 24.84
N VAL A 710 15.41 -2.97 23.95
CA VAL A 710 14.81 -1.69 23.57
C VAL A 710 14.37 -1.81 22.13
N TRP A 711 13.05 -1.74 21.92
CA TRP A 711 12.41 -1.93 20.63
C TRP A 711 11.86 -0.60 20.12
N GLY A 712 12.30 -0.20 18.93
CA GLY A 712 11.83 1.00 18.24
C GLY A 712 10.35 0.97 17.85
N CYS A 713 9.87 2.07 17.26
CA CYS A 713 8.50 2.20 16.77
C CYS A 713 8.25 1.44 15.47
N GLY A 714 9.31 1.04 14.74
CA GLY A 714 9.24 0.41 13.42
C GLY A 714 9.39 1.38 12.25
N ASN A 715 9.76 2.64 12.52
CA ASN A 715 10.20 3.59 11.49
C ASN A 715 11.73 3.69 11.52
N ASN A 716 12.38 3.32 10.41
CA ASN A 716 13.85 3.18 10.36
C ASN A 716 14.64 4.43 10.74
N GLU A 717 14.19 5.62 10.33
CA GLU A 717 14.87 6.88 10.65
C GLU A 717 14.70 7.23 12.12
N LYS A 718 13.47 7.14 12.66
CA LYS A 718 13.20 7.40 14.07
C LYS A 718 13.84 6.40 15.00
N ASP A 719 13.86 5.13 14.62
CA ASP A 719 14.53 4.08 15.38
C ASP A 719 16.04 4.31 15.38
N THR A 720 16.62 4.72 14.25
CA THR A 720 18.05 5.08 14.18
C THR A 720 18.37 6.26 15.11
N GLU A 721 17.58 7.33 15.04
CA GLU A 721 17.77 8.53 15.88
C GLU A 721 17.68 8.16 17.36
N THR A 722 16.60 7.48 17.75
CA THR A 722 16.27 7.21 19.15
C THR A 722 17.19 6.18 19.77
N LEU A 723 17.48 5.06 19.07
CA LEU A 723 18.38 4.03 19.61
C LEU A 723 19.81 4.57 19.78
N ARG A 724 20.30 5.41 18.86
CA ARG A 724 21.61 6.05 18.99
C ARG A 724 21.66 7.04 20.15
N ASP A 725 20.65 7.90 20.27
CA ASP A 725 20.56 8.85 21.37
C ASP A 725 20.52 8.13 22.72
N LEU A 726 19.72 7.06 22.84
CA LEU A 726 19.64 6.26 24.05
C LEU A 726 21.01 5.72 24.51
N THR A 727 21.83 5.19 23.59
CA THR A 727 23.17 4.68 23.94
C THR A 727 24.08 5.74 24.55
N SER A 728 23.88 7.02 24.18
CA SER A 728 24.64 8.14 24.74
C SER A 728 24.18 8.50 26.16
N VAL A 729 22.94 8.17 26.51
CA VAL A 729 22.33 8.53 27.81
C VAL A 729 22.54 7.42 28.86
N ILE A 730 22.49 6.14 28.47
CA ILE A 730 22.55 5.00 29.41
C ILE A 730 23.98 4.64 29.87
N GLY A 731 24.99 5.30 29.32
CA GLY A 731 26.40 5.11 29.67
C GLY A 731 26.87 3.68 29.39
N ASN A 732 27.39 3.00 30.43
CA ASN A 732 27.98 1.66 30.28
C ASN A 732 26.95 0.51 30.42
N LYS A 733 25.68 0.81 30.71
CA LYS A 733 24.65 -0.23 30.82
C LYS A 733 24.43 -0.88 29.45
N LYS A 734 24.47 -2.21 29.42
CA LYS A 734 24.23 -3.04 28.24
C LYS A 734 22.75 -3.32 28.09
N VAL A 735 22.24 -3.05 26.90
CA VAL A 735 20.90 -3.40 26.44
C VAL A 735 20.99 -4.17 25.12
N CYS A 736 19.90 -4.77 24.69
CA CYS A 736 19.72 -5.30 23.34
C CYS A 736 18.96 -4.27 22.50
N LEU A 737 19.54 -3.81 21.39
CA LEU A 737 18.92 -2.81 20.50
C LEU A 737 18.11 -3.49 19.40
N ALA A 738 16.87 -3.06 19.19
CA ALA A 738 15.94 -3.63 18.21
C ALA A 738 14.99 -2.56 17.62
N PRO A 739 14.44 -2.76 16.41
CA PRO A 739 14.93 -3.68 15.38
C PRO A 739 16.05 -3.04 14.55
N LEU A 740 16.98 -3.86 14.06
CA LEU A 740 17.89 -3.50 12.99
C LEU A 740 17.43 -4.17 11.70
N GLU A 741 17.17 -3.37 10.67
CA GLU A 741 16.76 -3.80 9.33
C GLU A 741 17.81 -3.39 8.29
N ASP A 742 17.65 -3.83 7.05
CA ASP A 742 18.55 -3.48 5.93
C ASP A 742 18.74 -1.96 5.74
N ALA A 743 17.73 -1.16 6.08
CA ALA A 743 17.79 0.29 5.96
C ALA A 743 18.65 0.97 7.04
N ASN A 744 18.75 0.42 8.26
CA ASN A 744 19.39 1.08 9.40
C ASN A 744 20.56 0.30 10.03
N TYR A 745 20.85 -0.92 9.56
CA TYR A 745 21.85 -1.81 10.17
C TYR A 745 23.25 -1.17 10.28
N ARG A 746 23.64 -0.30 9.33
CA ARG A 746 24.96 0.36 9.36
C ARG A 746 25.08 1.30 10.56
N ALA A 747 24.10 2.19 10.74
CA ALA A 747 24.15 3.20 11.78
C ALA A 747 23.96 2.60 13.18
N VAL A 748 22.94 1.77 13.34
CA VAL A 748 22.63 1.13 14.63
C VAL A 748 23.66 0.04 14.94
N GLY A 749 24.09 -0.75 13.96
CA GLY A 749 25.12 -1.78 14.13
C GLY A 749 26.49 -1.20 14.51
N ALA A 750 26.91 -0.10 13.90
CA ALA A 750 28.15 0.57 14.29
C ALA A 750 28.07 1.16 15.71
N THR A 751 26.92 1.69 16.09
CA THR A 751 26.65 2.17 17.45
C THR A 751 26.69 1.02 18.45
N ALA A 752 26.01 -0.08 18.14
CA ALA A 752 26.03 -1.28 18.96
C ALA A 752 27.44 -1.84 19.13
N MET A 753 28.28 -1.85 18.09
CA MET A 753 29.69 -2.25 18.21
C MET A 753 30.48 -1.33 19.13
N ALA A 754 30.33 -0.02 18.98
CA ALA A 754 31.06 0.97 19.76
C ALA A 754 30.75 0.85 21.26
N PHE A 755 29.49 0.60 21.60
CA PHE A 755 29.04 0.45 22.98
C PHE A 755 28.89 -1.03 23.41
N GLN A 756 29.28 -1.98 22.56
CA GLN A 756 29.18 -3.43 22.77
C GLN A 756 27.78 -3.88 23.24
N HIS A 757 26.74 -3.43 22.56
CA HIS A 757 25.37 -3.87 22.77
C HIS A 757 25.05 -5.11 21.94
N ALA A 758 24.17 -5.97 22.47
CA ALA A 758 23.52 -6.99 21.66
C ALA A 758 22.52 -6.32 20.71
N ILE A 759 22.18 -6.98 19.60
CA ILE A 759 21.27 -6.45 18.59
C ILE A 759 20.27 -7.49 18.11
N VAL A 760 19.12 -7.02 17.64
CA VAL A 760 18.12 -7.83 16.93
C VAL A 760 18.14 -7.49 15.46
N ALA A 761 18.62 -8.41 14.63
CA ALA A 761 18.58 -8.35 13.18
C ALA A 761 17.21 -8.82 12.68
N ALA A 762 16.35 -7.88 12.31
CA ALA A 762 14.99 -8.15 11.84
C ALA A 762 14.94 -8.28 10.32
N SER A 763 14.33 -9.36 9.82
CA SER A 763 14.10 -9.57 8.39
C SER A 763 12.66 -10.04 8.12
N PRO A 764 12.07 -9.68 6.96
CA PRO A 764 10.72 -10.13 6.64
C PRO A 764 10.70 -11.61 6.25
N ILE A 765 10.19 -12.49 7.12
CA ILE A 765 9.82 -13.92 6.92
C ILE A 765 10.53 -14.59 5.71
N ASP A 766 11.86 -14.55 5.67
CA ASP A 766 12.68 -15.09 4.58
C ASP A 766 14.07 -15.49 5.07
N VAL A 767 14.45 -16.74 4.78
CA VAL A 767 15.71 -17.35 5.22
C VAL A 767 16.93 -16.64 4.61
N ASN A 768 16.83 -16.23 3.34
CA ASN A 768 17.93 -15.58 2.64
C ASN A 768 18.11 -14.14 3.12
N LEU A 769 17.02 -13.41 3.38
CA LEU A 769 17.11 -12.05 3.93
C LEU A 769 17.69 -12.06 5.35
N ALA A 770 17.26 -13.02 6.19
CA ALA A 770 17.87 -13.25 7.51
C ALA A 770 19.38 -13.51 7.41
N LYS A 771 19.78 -14.41 6.50
CA LYS A 771 21.19 -14.71 6.24
C LYS A 771 21.96 -13.50 5.73
N GLN A 772 21.38 -12.76 4.79
CA GLN A 772 21.99 -11.60 4.17
C GLN A 772 22.24 -10.49 5.20
N LEU A 773 21.26 -10.19 6.06
CA LEU A 773 21.42 -9.18 7.10
C LEU A 773 22.54 -9.55 8.09
N ASN A 774 22.63 -10.82 8.47
CA ASN A 774 23.74 -11.30 9.31
C ASN A 774 25.11 -11.21 8.62
N ILE A 775 25.17 -11.45 7.30
CA ILE A 775 26.39 -11.23 6.51
C ILE A 775 26.76 -9.74 6.50
N LEU A 776 25.79 -8.85 6.32
CA LEU A 776 26.01 -7.40 6.29
C LEU A 776 26.51 -6.88 7.64
N LEU A 777 25.95 -7.35 8.75
CA LEU A 777 26.40 -7.04 10.10
C LEU A 777 27.81 -7.57 10.36
N GLN A 778 28.12 -8.81 9.96
CA GLN A 778 29.47 -9.35 10.09
C GLN A 778 30.49 -8.58 9.25
N ASN A 779 30.13 -8.15 8.04
CA ASN A 779 30.99 -7.32 7.19
C ASN A 779 31.26 -5.93 7.79
N LEU A 780 30.31 -5.39 8.57
CA LEU A 780 30.49 -4.16 9.36
C LEU A 780 31.45 -4.38 10.55
N GLY A 781 31.69 -5.63 10.94
CA GLY A 781 32.53 -6.03 12.06
C GLY A 781 31.76 -6.42 13.32
N VAL A 782 30.42 -6.54 13.25
CA VAL A 782 29.60 -7.01 14.36
C VAL A 782 29.87 -8.50 14.61
N SER A 783 30.09 -8.87 15.87
CA SER A 783 30.20 -10.29 16.24
C SER A 783 28.82 -10.95 16.19
N LEU A 784 28.70 -12.07 15.48
CA LEU A 784 27.45 -12.84 15.45
C LEU A 784 27.07 -13.43 16.83
N GLU A 785 27.99 -13.48 17.80
CA GLU A 785 27.68 -13.83 19.19
C GLU A 785 26.83 -12.77 19.90
N THR A 786 26.77 -11.55 19.36
CA THR A 786 25.97 -10.44 19.89
C THR A 786 24.66 -10.23 19.12
N VAL A 787 24.34 -11.09 18.16
CA VAL A 787 23.18 -10.96 17.27
C VAL A 787 22.11 -11.96 17.68
N LEU A 788 20.89 -11.47 17.82
CA LEU A 788 19.67 -12.26 17.75
C LEU A 788 18.98 -11.95 16.42
N MET A 789 18.23 -12.92 15.89
CA MET A 789 17.49 -12.79 14.64
C MET A 789 16.00 -12.69 14.92
N ASP A 790 15.32 -11.72 14.32
CA ASP A 790 13.86 -11.64 14.29
C ASP A 790 13.35 -11.89 12.86
N PRO A 791 12.82 -13.08 12.54
CA PRO A 791 12.25 -13.37 11.22
C PRO A 791 10.87 -12.73 11.01
N SER A 792 10.44 -11.78 11.85
CA SER A 792 9.14 -11.12 11.85
C SER A 792 7.98 -12.08 12.12
N VAL A 793 7.47 -12.07 13.36
CA VAL A 793 6.44 -13.02 13.79
C VAL A 793 5.05 -12.65 13.28
N GLY A 794 4.30 -13.64 12.76
CA GLY A 794 2.85 -13.59 12.61
C GLY A 794 2.13 -14.17 13.83
N ALA A 795 1.04 -13.53 14.26
CA ALA A 795 0.18 -14.07 15.31
C ALA A 795 -0.64 -15.28 14.82
N LEU A 796 -1.13 -16.10 15.75
CA LEU A 796 -2.04 -17.22 15.43
C LEU A 796 -3.22 -16.75 14.58
N GLY A 797 -3.38 -17.33 13.38
CA GLY A 797 -4.41 -16.95 12.40
C GLY A 797 -4.04 -15.79 11.47
N TYR A 798 -2.86 -15.19 11.66
CA TYR A 798 -2.36 -14.03 10.92
C TYR A 798 -0.93 -14.29 10.40
N GLY A 799 -0.75 -15.42 9.71
CA GLY A 799 0.50 -15.77 9.03
C GLY A 799 1.56 -16.45 9.88
N ILE A 800 1.19 -16.98 11.05
CA ILE A 800 2.07 -17.73 11.94
C ILE A 800 2.75 -18.93 11.24
N GLU A 801 2.07 -19.58 10.30
CA GLU A 801 2.55 -20.73 9.56
C GLU A 801 3.75 -20.40 8.66
N TYR A 802 3.80 -19.18 8.13
CA TYR A 802 4.93 -18.68 7.35
C TYR A 802 6.14 -18.45 8.27
N THR A 803 5.95 -17.77 9.40
CA THR A 803 7.01 -17.56 10.40
C THR A 803 7.53 -18.90 10.92
N TYR A 804 6.64 -19.83 11.28
CA TYR A 804 6.99 -21.16 11.80
C TYR A 804 7.87 -21.91 10.79
N SER A 805 7.44 -21.98 9.53
CA SER A 805 8.16 -22.69 8.47
C SER A 805 9.52 -22.06 8.16
N VAL A 806 9.61 -20.72 8.20
CA VAL A 806 10.88 -20.01 7.99
C VAL A 806 11.85 -20.23 9.17
N MET A 807 11.36 -20.17 10.39
CA MET A 807 12.16 -20.47 11.60
C MET A 807 12.69 -21.90 11.60
N GLU A 808 11.87 -22.90 11.26
CA GLU A 808 12.35 -24.28 11.13
C GLU A 808 13.42 -24.42 10.05
N ARG A 809 13.24 -23.76 8.89
CA ARG A 809 14.25 -23.78 7.82
C ARG A 809 15.55 -23.11 8.24
N ILE A 810 15.48 -21.98 8.96
CA ILE A 810 16.65 -21.33 9.57
C ILE A 810 17.35 -22.29 10.52
N ARG A 811 16.59 -22.95 11.40
CA ARG A 811 17.12 -23.90 12.39
C ARG A 811 17.78 -25.11 11.74
N MET A 812 17.15 -25.71 10.72
CA MET A 812 17.72 -26.81 9.95
C MET A 812 19.00 -26.39 9.22
N ALA A 813 19.02 -25.22 8.59
CA ALA A 813 20.21 -24.71 7.93
C ALA A 813 21.35 -24.49 8.94
N ALA A 814 21.04 -23.92 10.10
CA ALA A 814 22.01 -23.68 11.17
C ALA A 814 22.60 -24.98 11.73
N LEU A 815 21.77 -25.98 12.04
CA LEU A 815 22.17 -27.19 12.79
C LEU A 815 22.61 -28.37 11.90
N ILE A 816 21.96 -28.57 10.75
CA ILE A 816 22.20 -29.73 9.88
C ILE A 816 23.17 -29.35 8.76
N GLN A 817 22.94 -28.19 8.14
CA GLN A 817 23.75 -27.72 7.00
C GLN A 817 24.97 -26.90 7.46
N GLN A 818 25.11 -26.67 8.77
CA GLN A 818 26.20 -25.91 9.37
C GLN A 818 26.35 -24.48 8.81
N ASP A 819 25.23 -23.84 8.47
CA ASP A 819 25.26 -22.45 7.99
C ASP A 819 25.53 -21.49 9.15
N GLU A 820 26.81 -21.13 9.32
CA GLU A 820 27.29 -20.26 10.40
C GLU A 820 26.56 -18.92 10.49
N LYS A 821 26.03 -18.41 9.37
CA LYS A 821 25.34 -17.10 9.34
C LYS A 821 23.94 -17.17 9.92
N LEU A 822 23.38 -18.38 10.02
CA LEU A 822 22.06 -18.64 10.60
C LEU A 822 22.15 -19.26 12.00
N GLN A 823 23.36 -19.54 12.51
CA GLN A 823 23.61 -20.09 13.85
C GLN A 823 23.49 -19.04 14.97
N VAL A 824 22.57 -18.09 14.87
CA VAL A 824 22.29 -17.11 15.93
C VAL A 824 20.95 -17.43 16.62
N PRO A 825 20.74 -17.01 17.89
CA PRO A 825 19.44 -17.17 18.55
C PRO A 825 18.33 -16.41 17.81
N ILE A 826 17.11 -16.93 17.88
CA ILE A 826 15.90 -16.31 17.33
C ILE A 826 15.11 -15.65 18.46
N ILE A 827 14.73 -14.40 18.24
CA ILE A 827 13.83 -13.63 19.10
C ILE A 827 12.50 -13.39 18.39
N CYS A 828 11.41 -13.45 19.15
CA CYS A 828 10.05 -13.41 18.64
C CYS A 828 9.23 -12.34 19.37
N ASN A 829 8.87 -11.25 18.69
CA ASN A 829 8.06 -10.18 19.29
C ASN A 829 6.55 -10.45 19.17
N LEU A 830 6.01 -11.28 20.07
CA LEU A 830 4.67 -11.86 19.96
C LEU A 830 3.57 -10.90 20.42
N GLY A 831 3.78 -10.27 21.57
CA GLY A 831 2.71 -9.55 22.28
C GLY A 831 2.09 -8.44 21.44
N ARG A 832 2.92 -7.71 20.67
CA ARG A 832 2.44 -6.68 19.74
C ARG A 832 1.57 -7.23 18.62
N GLU A 833 1.86 -8.41 18.09
CA GLU A 833 1.13 -8.97 16.95
C GLU A 833 -0.15 -9.69 17.41
N VAL A 834 -0.09 -10.41 18.53
CA VAL A 834 -1.25 -11.11 19.09
C VAL A 834 -2.33 -10.12 19.51
N TRP A 835 -1.98 -9.08 20.27
CA TRP A 835 -2.98 -8.15 20.82
C TRP A 835 -3.47 -7.08 19.83
N LYS A 836 -2.94 -7.07 18.60
CA LYS A 836 -3.55 -6.38 17.45
C LYS A 836 -4.67 -7.19 16.80
N ALA A 837 -4.65 -8.52 16.93
CA ALA A 837 -5.59 -9.42 16.27
C ALA A 837 -7.04 -9.14 16.73
N LYS A 838 -7.97 -9.23 15.77
CA LYS A 838 -9.39 -8.91 15.99
C LYS A 838 -9.99 -9.78 17.09
N GLU A 839 -9.64 -11.06 17.13
CA GLU A 839 -10.16 -12.09 18.04
C GLU A 839 -9.89 -11.77 19.51
N THR A 840 -8.80 -11.04 19.81
CA THR A 840 -8.49 -10.59 21.18
C THR A 840 -9.38 -9.42 21.62
N LYS A 841 -9.96 -8.68 20.65
CA LYS A 841 -10.81 -7.50 20.89
C LYS A 841 -12.31 -7.80 20.78
N LEU A 842 -12.70 -8.92 20.16
CA LEU A 842 -14.10 -9.32 20.06
C LEU A 842 -14.66 -9.70 21.44
N PRO A 843 -15.91 -9.32 21.75
CA PRO A 843 -16.53 -9.63 23.03
C PRO A 843 -16.73 -11.14 23.23
N THR A 844 -17.08 -11.55 24.44
CA THR A 844 -17.50 -12.92 24.74
C THR A 844 -18.77 -13.27 23.95
N ASP A 845 -18.74 -14.40 23.25
CA ASP A 845 -19.90 -14.94 22.55
C ASP A 845 -19.91 -16.48 22.53
N THR A 846 -21.04 -17.06 22.12
CA THR A 846 -21.25 -18.51 22.14
C THR A 846 -20.44 -19.27 21.09
N MET A 847 -19.98 -18.62 20.03
CA MET A 847 -19.28 -19.23 18.91
C MET A 847 -17.77 -19.32 19.16
N ILE A 848 -17.14 -18.21 19.57
CA ILE A 848 -15.69 -18.13 19.77
C ILE A 848 -15.30 -18.10 21.25
N GLY A 849 -16.26 -18.11 22.16
CA GLY A 849 -16.07 -18.29 23.60
C GLY A 849 -15.76 -17.00 24.36
N ASP A 850 -15.23 -17.17 25.56
CA ASP A 850 -14.84 -16.08 26.47
C ASP A 850 -13.65 -15.27 25.93
N GLN A 851 -13.78 -13.94 25.93
CA GLN A 851 -12.79 -13.04 25.37
C GLN A 851 -11.42 -13.13 26.08
N GLU A 852 -11.41 -13.14 27.42
CA GLU A 852 -10.18 -13.15 28.20
C GLU A 852 -9.42 -14.47 27.99
N LYS A 853 -10.12 -15.60 28.14
CA LYS A 853 -9.55 -16.93 27.86
C LYS A 853 -9.02 -17.03 26.44
N ARG A 854 -9.76 -16.52 25.45
CA ARG A 854 -9.34 -16.50 24.05
C ARG A 854 -8.06 -15.69 23.86
N GLY A 855 -7.97 -14.48 24.40
CA GLY A 855 -6.77 -13.64 24.33
C GLY A 855 -5.54 -14.29 24.97
N ILE A 856 -5.70 -14.83 26.19
CA ILE A 856 -4.65 -15.58 26.89
C ILE A 856 -4.16 -16.77 26.05
N MET A 857 -5.09 -17.58 25.54
CA MET A 857 -4.76 -18.77 24.77
C MET A 857 -4.12 -18.43 23.44
N MET A 858 -4.56 -17.37 22.75
CA MET A 858 -3.93 -16.95 21.50
C MET A 858 -2.47 -16.55 21.70
N GLU A 859 -2.16 -15.81 22.78
CA GLU A 859 -0.78 -15.44 23.07
C GLU A 859 0.06 -16.65 23.48
N ALA A 860 -0.45 -17.50 24.37
CA ALA A 860 0.25 -18.71 24.81
C ALA A 860 0.47 -19.73 23.67
N LEU A 861 -0.50 -19.91 22.77
CA LEU A 861 -0.38 -20.79 21.61
C LEU A 861 0.60 -20.23 20.57
N THR A 862 0.55 -18.93 20.30
CA THR A 862 1.54 -18.28 19.42
C THR A 862 2.96 -18.49 19.96
N ALA A 863 3.15 -18.28 21.27
CA ALA A 863 4.42 -18.54 21.95
C ALA A 863 4.85 -20.02 21.86
N SER A 864 3.91 -20.95 22.05
CA SER A 864 4.17 -22.39 21.94
C SER A 864 4.65 -22.77 20.54
N CYS A 865 4.01 -22.25 19.48
CA CYS A 865 4.45 -22.47 18.11
C CYS A 865 5.86 -21.92 17.86
N MET A 866 6.15 -20.69 18.31
CA MET A 866 7.48 -20.11 18.11
C MET A 866 8.56 -20.86 18.90
N LEU A 867 8.26 -21.35 20.11
CA LEU A 867 9.16 -22.24 20.86
C LEU A 867 9.50 -23.50 20.07
N MET A 868 8.48 -24.18 19.52
CA MET A 868 8.69 -25.41 18.73
C MET A 868 9.45 -25.18 17.43
N ALA A 869 9.36 -23.99 16.85
CA ALA A 869 10.17 -23.60 15.69
C ALA A 869 11.58 -23.08 16.06
N GLY A 870 11.86 -22.94 17.36
CA GLY A 870 13.16 -22.58 17.90
C GLY A 870 13.32 -21.11 18.30
N GLY A 871 12.29 -20.46 18.83
CA GLY A 871 12.42 -19.14 19.43
C GLY A 871 13.10 -19.24 20.80
N GLU A 872 14.30 -18.67 20.95
CA GLU A 872 15.03 -18.61 22.23
C GLU A 872 14.66 -17.41 23.10
N VAL A 873 14.09 -16.36 22.52
CA VAL A 873 13.58 -15.19 23.27
C VAL A 873 12.16 -14.85 22.80
N LEU A 874 11.21 -14.78 23.73
CA LEU A 874 9.82 -14.41 23.43
C LEU A 874 9.46 -13.11 24.14
N ILE A 875 8.91 -12.14 23.41
CA ILE A 875 8.36 -10.91 23.99
C ILE A 875 6.84 -11.05 24.07
N MET A 876 6.30 -10.98 25.29
CA MET A 876 4.89 -11.23 25.60
C MET A 876 4.30 -10.11 26.48
N ARG A 877 2.97 -10.04 26.58
CA ARG A 877 2.24 -9.01 27.32
C ARG A 877 1.41 -9.58 28.47
N HIS A 878 0.59 -10.59 28.24
CA HIS A 878 -0.38 -11.00 29.25
C HIS A 878 0.26 -11.86 30.36
N PRO A 879 0.16 -11.49 31.65
CA PRO A 879 0.83 -12.21 32.74
C PRO A 879 0.48 -13.69 32.81
N LYS A 880 -0.80 -14.02 32.60
CA LYS A 880 -1.27 -15.41 32.57
C LYS A 880 -0.75 -16.21 31.38
N ALA A 881 -0.66 -15.62 30.19
CA ALA A 881 -0.06 -16.28 29.03
C ALA A 881 1.43 -16.53 29.27
N VAL A 882 2.15 -15.56 29.83
CA VAL A 882 3.55 -15.71 30.26
C VAL A 882 3.71 -16.89 31.24
N ALA A 883 2.87 -16.97 32.27
CA ALA A 883 2.92 -18.06 33.24
C ALA A 883 2.67 -19.44 32.60
N MET A 884 1.72 -19.54 31.66
CA MET A 884 1.45 -20.77 30.91
C MET A 884 2.63 -21.17 30.03
N THR A 885 3.23 -20.23 29.31
CA THR A 885 4.40 -20.49 28.45
C THR A 885 5.62 -20.88 29.29
N LYS A 886 5.83 -20.26 30.47
CA LYS A 886 6.88 -20.69 31.43
C LYS A 886 6.67 -22.13 31.90
N ALA A 887 5.44 -22.51 32.25
CA ALA A 887 5.12 -23.86 32.64
C ALA A 887 5.38 -24.87 31.51
N LEU A 888 5.07 -24.50 30.25
CA LEU A 888 5.39 -25.32 29.08
C LEU A 888 6.90 -25.48 28.88
N ILE A 889 7.67 -24.38 28.92
CA ILE A 889 9.14 -24.43 28.78
C ILE A 889 9.75 -25.34 29.85
N ASN A 890 9.32 -25.20 31.11
CA ASN A 890 9.80 -26.05 32.19
C ASN A 890 9.45 -27.52 31.96
N GLY A 891 8.23 -27.82 31.52
CA GLY A 891 7.81 -29.19 31.23
C GLY A 891 8.55 -29.83 30.05
N LEU A 892 8.89 -29.04 29.01
CA LEU A 892 9.64 -29.53 27.85
C LEU A 892 11.14 -29.69 28.12
N MET A 893 11.70 -28.90 29.04
CA MET A 893 13.12 -28.95 29.40
C MET A 893 13.46 -29.99 30.47
N GLY A 894 12.46 -30.57 31.14
CA GLY A 894 12.64 -31.52 32.24
C GLY A 894 12.71 -30.86 33.60
#